data_AF-A0A067SNS0-F1
#
_entry.id   AF-A0A067SNS0-F1
#
_cell.length_a   1.000
_cell.length_b   1.000
_cell.length_c   1.000
_cell.angle_alpha   90.00
_cell.angle_beta   90.00
_cell.angle_gamma   90.00
#
_symmetry.space_group_name_H-M   'P 1'
#
loop_
_entity.id
_entity.type
_entity.pdbx_description
1 polymer ?
#
loop_
_entity_poly.entity_id
_entity_poly.type
_entity_poly.pdbx_seq_one_letter_code
_entity_poly.pdbx_strand_id
1 'polypeptide(L)'
;MPGPGSRGKGKSKGNKPKNSTASSSRATASTTDVDEVYVTEIDHAEAWGIVVNILCNIFELPDLTSRSGLKKVHTNFSVIYEKIAKVYQRHPENVKIRGGIVGIFAKMCVDSLLRDKLMDKGILDMIMPLLDVDETRHLALRALSTITRHGGSKTRIEIAKRAHVLTNLIRNLPDDEKVAELGVTTLAHSVMAVVEGDAKPANPSVLKSIDMVDIFKTVLEAVKRPYTRPRSIIDHAVELVSISTLHASSSFKSYTPAVNFLVAGLRSKDWVTRCTCLGGLIRLYRFEAEEDQRHLDPQRFIAAIQRGVPNHLGDIMMDYGTMRCDIYLTLKCSGEFQKAMMACAQNHDLYALGLKQAELILKTEFSIADGMFEVEDPVTRKRSFDNLGLPFKSWSESLPHCAKAIRKMNKRSEEDFADILEIKYFIMKQRIPDAVSFAKKAIQRNPEQAYFFYAITLSADNVQGLRAAKKGLKCKMITPFVMYQMMQRAVQHAGDMGVKLLQDMPEAGEQKWEEGIAFLMSALDDAKAYVEGAPPDNRHMKNVGYWYVLLTMLINEDLSPDLRELSVSATGRILPFLFFKAGLERLKLADQFSQFIGVPPPKTNLRLAQQSAVKHFSGATKEFSRVFETLDKEKGKGTLVPDQSKLDDDLSAWLEDMKLEDGTFEETVGCRAASGRAKVNTDRITLYRCSWCGNPSAVLRKC
;
A
#
# COMPACT_ATOMS: atom_id res chain seq x y z
N MET A 1 40.53 -29.57 33.55
CA MET A 1 41.08 -29.53 32.17
C MET A 1 41.05 -28.07 31.68
N PRO A 2 42.06 -27.60 30.91
CA PRO A 2 42.92 -26.51 31.36
C PRO A 2 42.69 -25.11 30.71
N GLY A 3 42.75 -24.07 31.55
CA GLY A 3 43.67 -22.90 31.51
C GLY A 3 43.66 -21.89 30.33
N PRO A 4 43.52 -20.57 30.59
CA PRO A 4 43.78 -19.51 29.62
C PRO A 4 45.27 -19.14 29.58
N GLY A 5 45.87 -19.17 28.37
CA GLY A 5 47.28 -18.85 28.15
C GLY A 5 47.54 -17.35 28.00
N SER A 6 48.16 -16.76 29.03
CA SER A 6 48.86 -15.47 28.96
C SER A 6 50.18 -15.60 28.20
N ARG A 7 50.42 -14.76 27.19
CA ARG A 7 51.76 -14.52 26.64
C ARG A 7 52.08 -13.03 26.72
N GLY A 8 52.87 -12.68 27.73
CA GLY A 8 53.77 -11.53 27.65
C GLY A 8 55.11 -11.96 27.05
N LYS A 9 55.75 -11.07 26.28
CA LYS A 9 57.20 -10.88 26.24
C LYS A 9 57.49 -9.57 25.51
N GLY A 10 58.16 -8.67 26.22
CA GLY A 10 58.50 -7.34 25.76
C GLY A 10 59.68 -7.32 24.78
N LYS A 11 59.94 -6.12 24.25
CA LYS A 11 61.25 -5.73 23.76
C LYS A 11 61.53 -4.28 24.12
N SER A 12 62.82 -4.06 24.31
CA SER A 12 63.50 -3.07 25.13
C SER A 12 63.69 -1.69 24.48
N LYS A 13 63.75 -0.72 25.38
CA LYS A 13 64.45 0.57 25.35
C LYS A 13 65.49 0.79 24.22
N GLY A 14 65.35 1.93 23.56
CA GLY A 14 66.44 2.68 22.93
C GLY A 14 66.34 4.15 23.32
N ASN A 15 67.21 4.60 24.21
CA ASN A 15 67.41 6.02 24.56
C ASN A 15 68.25 6.72 23.48
N LYS A 16 67.88 7.94 23.10
CA LYS A 16 68.85 9.03 22.90
C LYS A 16 68.19 10.41 23.04
N PRO A 17 68.91 11.42 23.59
CA PRO A 17 68.32 12.66 24.07
C PRO A 17 68.38 13.77 23.01
N LYS A 18 67.46 14.72 23.07
CA LYS A 18 67.66 16.06 22.53
C LYS A 18 67.05 17.11 23.46
N ASN A 19 67.93 17.91 24.03
CA ASN A 19 67.64 19.22 24.62
C ASN A 19 67.07 20.14 23.55
N SER A 20 66.00 20.86 23.90
CA SER A 20 65.85 22.28 23.53
C SER A 20 64.84 22.93 24.47
N THR A 21 65.37 23.68 25.43
CA THR A 21 64.78 24.85 26.06
C THR A 21 64.14 25.77 25.02
N ALA A 22 62.86 26.07 25.18
CA ALA A 22 62.26 27.33 24.73
C ALA A 22 61.00 27.59 25.57
N SER A 23 61.20 28.38 26.63
CA SER A 23 60.17 29.14 27.32
C SER A 23 59.44 30.03 26.31
N SER A 24 58.14 29.81 26.12
CA SER A 24 57.25 30.79 25.51
C SER A 24 56.08 31.02 26.47
N SER A 25 56.21 32.08 27.24
CA SER A 25 55.13 32.78 27.91
C SER A 25 54.12 33.24 26.86
N ARG A 26 53.03 32.49 26.69
CA ARG A 26 51.91 32.93 25.86
C ARG A 26 51.05 33.86 26.70
N ALA A 27 51.28 35.16 26.48
CA ALA A 27 50.40 36.22 26.90
C ALA A 27 48.97 35.88 26.47
N THR A 28 48.03 36.06 27.39
CA THR A 28 46.60 36.23 27.14
C THR A 28 46.40 37.44 26.24
N ALA A 29 46.58 37.24 24.93
CA ALA A 29 46.12 38.18 23.92
C ALA A 29 44.60 38.23 24.00
N SER A 30 44.06 39.45 24.07
CA SER A 30 42.64 39.75 24.10
C SER A 30 41.94 39.04 22.95
N THR A 31 41.00 38.15 23.27
CA THR A 31 40.16 37.40 22.32
C THR A 31 39.32 38.28 21.39
N THR A 32 39.29 39.60 21.60
CA THR A 32 38.54 40.57 20.80
C THR A 32 39.13 40.84 19.41
N ASP A 33 40.46 40.78 19.25
CA ASP A 33 41.11 41.15 17.98
C ASP A 33 41.10 40.01 16.95
N VAL A 34 41.00 38.77 17.44
CA VAL A 34 40.91 37.55 16.62
C VAL A 34 39.48 37.36 16.07
N ASP A 35 38.47 37.82 16.81
CA ASP A 35 37.07 37.72 16.38
C ASP A 35 36.78 38.65 15.17
N GLU A 36 37.42 39.82 15.07
CA GLU A 36 37.17 40.75 13.95
C GLU A 36 37.74 40.25 12.61
N VAL A 37 38.96 39.70 12.61
CA VAL A 37 39.63 39.26 11.37
C VAL A 37 38.83 38.19 10.63
N TYR A 38 38.29 37.20 11.34
CA TYR A 38 37.49 36.13 10.72
C TYR A 38 36.07 36.56 10.36
N VAL A 39 35.48 37.52 11.09
CA VAL A 39 34.19 38.11 10.70
C VAL A 39 34.32 38.74 9.31
N THR A 40 35.41 39.48 9.06
CA THR A 40 35.69 40.00 7.72
C THR A 40 35.81 38.87 6.67
N GLU A 41 36.58 37.81 6.92
CA GLU A 41 36.70 36.71 5.94
C GLU A 41 35.36 36.03 5.62
N ILE A 42 34.49 35.88 6.63
CA ILE A 42 33.15 35.31 6.47
C ILE A 42 32.23 36.27 5.70
N ASP A 43 32.30 37.56 6.01
CA ASP A 43 31.49 38.60 5.37
C ASP A 43 31.82 38.76 3.89
N HIS A 44 33.07 38.49 3.48
CA HIS A 44 33.49 38.50 2.07
C HIS A 44 33.24 37.17 1.33
N ALA A 45 32.84 36.10 2.01
CA ALA A 45 32.61 34.81 1.36
C ALA A 45 31.32 34.82 0.52
N GLU A 46 31.44 34.43 -0.75
CA GLU A 46 30.33 34.43 -1.73
C GLU A 46 29.42 33.19 -1.63
N ALA A 47 29.91 32.08 -1.08
CA ALA A 47 29.18 30.81 -1.04
C ALA A 47 29.13 30.18 0.37
N TRP A 48 27.98 29.61 0.72
CA TRP A 48 27.76 28.93 2.01
C TRP A 48 28.75 27.78 2.27
N GLY A 49 29.21 27.09 1.23
CA GLY A 49 30.25 26.06 1.38
C GLY A 49 31.57 26.61 1.91
N ILE A 50 31.95 27.81 1.48
CA ILE A 50 33.17 28.49 1.92
C ILE A 50 32.99 28.94 3.38
N VAL A 51 31.87 29.60 3.70
CA VAL A 51 31.54 30.02 5.09
C VAL A 51 31.60 28.83 6.05
N VAL A 52 30.95 27.71 5.70
CA VAL A 52 30.97 26.48 6.52
C VAL A 52 32.40 25.95 6.68
N ASN A 53 33.24 25.98 5.64
CA ASN A 53 34.61 25.49 5.72
C ASN A 53 35.51 26.40 6.56
N ILE A 54 35.39 27.73 6.43
CA ILE A 54 36.08 28.71 7.28
C ILE A 54 35.72 28.45 8.74
N LEU A 55 34.42 28.36 9.06
CA LEU A 55 33.96 28.07 10.42
C LEU A 55 34.44 26.70 10.91
N CYS A 56 34.43 25.65 10.08
CA CYS A 56 35.00 24.36 10.45
C CYS A 56 36.48 24.47 10.84
N ASN A 57 37.27 25.27 10.11
CA ASN A 57 38.69 25.50 10.41
C ASN A 57 38.86 26.27 11.73
N ILE A 58 38.10 27.35 11.93
CA ILE A 58 38.10 28.15 13.17
C ILE A 58 37.73 27.30 14.39
N PHE A 59 36.73 26.43 14.23
CA PHE A 59 36.30 25.53 15.29
C PHE A 59 37.24 24.33 15.47
N GLU A 60 38.22 24.12 14.57
CA GLU A 60 39.11 22.96 14.51
C GLU A 60 38.32 21.64 14.40
N LEU A 61 37.25 21.65 13.60
CA LEU A 61 36.39 20.47 13.46
C LEU A 61 37.08 19.37 12.66
N PRO A 62 36.89 18.09 13.04
CA PRO A 62 37.22 16.98 12.17
C PRO A 62 36.49 17.07 10.83
N ASP A 63 37.03 16.45 9.79
CA ASP A 63 36.40 16.41 8.48
C ASP A 63 35.00 15.75 8.54
N LEU A 64 33.96 16.59 8.53
CA LEU A 64 32.55 16.19 8.57
C LEU A 64 32.08 15.47 7.30
N THR A 65 32.92 15.48 6.25
CA THR A 65 32.68 14.71 5.02
C THR A 65 33.26 13.30 5.08
N SER A 66 33.87 12.93 6.22
CA SER A 66 34.41 11.59 6.44
C SER A 66 33.73 10.89 7.61
N ARG A 67 33.61 9.56 7.50
CA ARG A 67 33.11 8.74 8.60
C ARG A 67 33.99 8.84 9.85
N SER A 68 35.32 8.90 9.68
CA SER A 68 36.26 9.02 10.79
C SER A 68 36.12 10.38 11.50
N GLY A 69 35.86 11.46 10.76
CA GLY A 69 35.57 12.77 11.32
C GLY A 69 34.26 12.80 12.11
N LEU A 70 33.17 12.25 11.55
CA LEU A 70 31.90 12.14 12.29
C LEU A 70 32.04 11.30 13.58
N LYS A 71 32.84 10.22 13.55
CA LYS A 71 33.18 9.45 14.77
C LYS A 71 33.91 10.30 15.80
N LYS A 72 34.86 11.16 15.40
CA LYS A 72 35.55 12.08 16.30
C LYS A 72 34.61 13.14 16.89
N VAL A 73 33.66 13.63 16.10
CA VAL A 73 32.60 14.53 16.57
C VAL A 73 31.75 13.82 17.63
N HIS A 74 31.37 12.55 17.39
CA HIS A 74 30.59 11.78 18.35
C HIS A 74 31.29 11.65 19.71
N THR A 75 32.60 11.39 19.73
CA THR A 75 33.39 11.29 20.96
C THR A 75 33.45 12.61 21.73
N ASN A 76 33.45 13.75 21.03
CA ASN A 76 33.64 15.07 21.62
C ASN A 76 32.40 15.97 21.49
N PHE A 77 31.21 15.37 21.35
CA PHE A 77 30.02 16.08 20.90
C PHE A 77 29.67 17.28 21.77
N SER A 78 29.65 17.12 23.10
CA SER A 78 29.27 18.19 24.02
C SER A 78 30.18 19.41 23.91
N VAL A 79 31.50 19.17 23.88
CA VAL A 79 32.51 20.24 23.77
C VAL A 79 32.40 20.97 22.44
N ILE A 80 32.27 20.23 21.35
CA ILE A 80 32.11 20.79 20.00
C ILE A 80 30.82 21.60 19.91
N TYR A 81 29.70 21.04 20.37
CA TYR A 81 28.40 21.71 20.34
C TYR A 81 28.42 23.00 21.17
N GLU A 82 28.93 22.98 22.39
CA GLU A 82 28.98 24.16 23.27
C GLU A 82 29.83 25.29 22.66
N LYS A 83 30.99 24.95 22.07
CA LYS A 83 31.85 25.93 21.37
C LYS A 83 31.09 26.60 20.22
N ILE A 84 30.42 25.81 19.38
CA ILE A 84 29.68 26.30 18.21
C ILE A 84 28.44 27.11 18.66
N ALA A 85 27.66 26.61 19.61
CA ALA A 85 26.44 27.25 20.10
C ALA A 85 26.73 28.61 20.75
N LYS A 86 27.85 28.73 21.47
CA LYS A 86 28.29 30.00 22.06
C LYS A 86 28.56 31.07 21.00
N VAL A 87 29.17 30.70 19.88
CA VAL A 87 29.41 31.63 18.76
C VAL A 87 28.08 32.00 18.10
N TYR A 88 27.18 31.06 17.88
CA TYR A 88 25.84 31.37 17.36
C TYR A 88 25.11 32.42 18.21
N GLN A 89 25.17 32.28 19.55
CA GLN A 89 24.51 33.19 20.48
C GLN A 89 25.19 34.57 20.57
N ARG A 90 26.51 34.63 20.39
CA ARG A 90 27.28 35.89 20.45
C ARG A 90 27.10 36.79 19.23
N HIS A 91 26.71 36.22 18.09
CA HIS A 91 26.53 36.96 16.85
C HIS A 91 25.08 36.88 16.34
N PRO A 92 24.09 37.42 17.10
CA PRO A 92 22.67 37.34 16.72
C PRO A 92 22.38 38.02 15.37
N GLU A 93 23.10 39.11 15.08
CA GLU A 93 22.94 39.92 13.86
C GLU A 93 23.77 39.43 12.66
N ASN A 94 24.82 38.59 12.88
CA ASN A 94 25.62 38.08 11.77
C ASN A 94 24.97 36.82 11.18
N VAL A 95 24.15 37.02 10.16
CA VAL A 95 23.40 35.97 9.48
C VAL A 95 24.30 34.95 8.77
N LYS A 96 25.50 35.34 8.32
CA LYS A 96 26.48 34.43 7.72
C LYS A 96 27.08 33.46 8.73
N ILE A 97 27.45 33.94 9.92
CA ILE A 97 27.91 33.08 11.01
C ILE A 97 26.80 32.11 11.42
N ARG A 98 25.58 32.62 11.67
CA ARG A 98 24.44 31.80 12.08
C ARG A 98 24.07 30.75 11.02
N GLY A 99 24.01 31.16 9.76
CA GLY A 99 23.79 30.27 8.62
C GLY A 99 24.88 29.22 8.51
N GLY A 100 26.15 29.63 8.53
CA GLY A 100 27.29 28.72 8.48
C GLY A 100 27.28 27.66 9.59
N ILE A 101 26.93 28.04 10.82
CA ILE A 101 26.75 27.12 11.94
C ILE A 101 25.63 26.10 11.68
N VAL A 102 24.47 26.55 11.17
CA VAL A 102 23.38 25.64 10.76
C VAL A 102 23.86 24.70 9.64
N GLY A 103 24.68 25.19 8.71
CA GLY A 103 25.31 24.37 7.68
C GLY A 103 26.24 23.29 8.24
N ILE A 104 27.03 23.61 9.28
CA ILE A 104 27.86 22.64 10.01
C ILE A 104 26.98 21.56 10.64
N PHE A 105 25.94 21.95 11.37
CA PHE A 105 25.05 21.00 12.01
C PHE A 105 24.28 20.13 11.00
N ALA A 106 23.86 20.70 9.87
CA ALA A 106 23.23 19.93 8.79
C ALA A 106 24.15 18.82 8.25
N LYS A 107 25.46 19.09 8.11
CA LYS A 107 26.46 18.06 7.75
C LYS A 107 26.54 16.95 8.81
N MET A 108 26.47 17.30 10.09
CA MET A 108 26.45 16.32 11.19
C MET A 108 25.17 15.47 11.18
N CYS A 109 24.03 16.04 10.77
CA CYS A 109 22.72 15.37 10.75
C CYS A 109 22.58 14.23 9.73
N VAL A 110 23.58 14.04 8.85
CA VAL A 110 23.69 12.85 7.99
C VAL A 110 23.93 11.59 8.84
N ASP A 111 24.53 11.73 10.03
CA ASP A 111 24.60 10.67 11.05
C ASP A 111 23.37 10.74 11.96
N SER A 112 22.66 9.61 12.08
CA SER A 112 21.41 9.55 12.84
C SER A 112 21.55 9.86 14.33
N LEU A 113 22.64 9.44 14.98
CA LEU A 113 22.85 9.69 16.40
C LEU A 113 23.25 11.13 16.68
N LEU A 114 24.11 11.70 15.84
CA LEU A 114 24.49 13.12 15.97
C LEU A 114 23.29 14.02 15.72
N ARG A 115 22.47 13.72 14.71
CA ARG A 115 21.20 14.42 14.48
C ARG A 115 20.31 14.40 15.71
N ASP A 116 20.06 13.23 16.28
CA ASP A 116 19.14 13.11 17.40
C ASP A 116 19.66 13.87 18.63
N LYS A 117 20.98 13.84 18.89
CA LYS A 117 21.63 14.68 19.90
C LYS A 117 21.47 16.18 19.62
N LEU A 118 21.60 16.62 18.36
CA LEU A 118 21.41 18.02 17.98
C LEU A 118 19.95 18.47 18.13
N MET A 119 18.99 17.59 17.82
CA MET A 119 17.57 17.84 18.03
C MET A 119 17.24 17.99 19.51
N ASP A 120 17.76 17.12 20.37
CA ASP A 120 17.59 17.23 21.83
C ASP A 120 18.24 18.51 22.40
N LYS A 121 19.19 19.10 21.68
CA LYS A 121 19.84 20.38 21.99
C LYS A 121 19.13 21.60 21.36
N GLY A 122 17.94 21.44 20.79
CA GLY A 122 17.14 22.57 20.30
C GLY A 122 17.62 23.18 18.99
N ILE A 123 18.31 22.42 18.12
CA ILE A 123 18.76 22.92 16.81
C ILE A 123 17.61 23.46 15.96
N LEU A 124 16.40 22.91 16.10
CA LEU A 124 15.25 23.35 15.31
C LEU A 124 14.94 24.84 15.54
N ASP A 125 15.02 25.29 16.80
CA ASP A 125 14.79 26.68 17.18
C ASP A 125 15.92 27.61 16.68
N MET A 126 17.10 27.06 16.35
CA MET A 126 18.18 27.79 15.69
C MET A 126 17.97 27.90 14.16
N ILE A 127 17.29 26.94 13.55
CA ILE A 127 17.06 26.90 12.09
C ILE A 127 15.86 27.78 11.71
N MET A 128 14.78 27.72 12.48
CA MET A 128 13.51 28.39 12.12
C MET A 128 13.65 29.89 11.85
N PRO A 129 14.34 30.70 12.68
CA PRO A 129 14.49 32.13 12.43
C PRO A 129 15.28 32.47 11.15
N LEU A 130 16.10 31.54 10.65
CA LEU A 130 16.89 31.74 9.43
C LEU A 130 16.07 31.55 8.15
N LEU A 131 14.82 31.07 8.25
CA LEU A 131 13.90 30.98 7.11
C LEU A 131 13.37 32.36 6.69
N ASP A 132 13.29 33.30 7.64
CA ASP A 132 12.75 34.64 7.42
C ASP A 132 13.78 35.58 6.79
N VAL A 133 15.06 35.21 6.79
CA VAL A 133 16.17 36.00 6.23
C VAL A 133 16.51 35.52 4.81
N ASP A 134 16.43 36.41 3.82
CA ASP A 134 16.63 36.09 2.40
C ASP A 134 17.92 35.32 2.12
N GLU A 135 19.05 35.79 2.68
CA GLU A 135 20.38 35.24 2.43
C GLU A 135 20.52 33.80 2.95
N THR A 136 19.91 33.48 4.10
CA THR A 136 20.06 32.19 4.78
C THR A 136 18.96 31.18 4.47
N ARG A 137 17.83 31.64 3.92
CA ARG A 137 16.61 30.84 3.73
C ARG A 137 16.85 29.51 3.03
N HIS A 138 17.55 29.52 1.90
CA HIS A 138 17.82 28.29 1.13
C HIS A 138 18.72 27.32 1.90
N LEU A 139 19.66 27.84 2.69
CA LEU A 139 20.52 27.01 3.52
C LEU A 139 19.72 26.37 4.66
N ALA A 140 18.88 27.14 5.34
CA ALA A 140 18.01 26.67 6.41
C ALA A 140 17.04 25.59 5.91
N LEU A 141 16.38 25.82 4.77
CA LEU A 141 15.53 24.82 4.13
C LEU A 141 16.29 23.55 3.72
N ARG A 142 17.53 23.70 3.22
CA ARG A 142 18.39 22.55 2.88
C ARG A 142 18.78 21.76 4.12
N ALA A 143 19.02 22.43 5.24
CA ALA A 143 19.26 21.80 6.52
C ALA A 143 18.04 20.99 6.97
N LEU A 144 16.83 21.60 6.95
CA LEU A 144 15.58 20.91 7.30
C LEU A 144 15.34 19.69 6.41
N SER A 145 15.49 19.83 5.09
CA SER A 145 15.33 18.73 4.13
C SER A 145 16.30 17.57 4.39
N THR A 146 17.56 17.88 4.74
CA THR A 146 18.56 16.86 5.14
C THR A 146 18.15 16.18 6.44
N ILE A 147 17.71 16.95 7.44
CA ILE A 147 17.29 16.46 8.75
C ILE A 147 16.07 15.55 8.63
N THR A 148 15.06 15.92 7.84
CA THR A 148 13.85 15.10 7.66
C THR A 148 14.15 13.84 6.86
N ARG A 149 14.96 13.93 5.80
CA ARG A 149 15.30 12.79 4.94
C ARG A 149 15.89 11.64 5.73
N HIS A 150 16.85 11.93 6.61
CA HIS A 150 17.50 10.92 7.42
C HIS A 150 16.83 10.74 8.80
N GLY A 151 15.94 11.67 9.18
CA GLY A 151 15.31 11.80 10.50
C GLY A 151 14.53 10.58 10.96
N GLY A 152 14.67 10.22 12.24
CA GLY A 152 13.71 9.34 12.90
C GLY A 152 12.34 10.01 13.08
N SER A 153 11.32 9.21 13.43
CA SER A 153 9.93 9.67 13.59
C SER A 153 9.82 10.87 14.55
N LYS A 154 10.47 10.83 15.73
CA LYS A 154 10.49 11.94 16.70
C LYS A 154 10.90 13.28 16.07
N THR A 155 12.03 13.30 15.35
CA THR A 155 12.57 14.49 14.69
C THR A 155 11.63 15.03 13.61
N ARG A 156 11.07 14.13 12.79
CA ARG A 156 10.11 14.48 11.74
C ARG A 156 8.82 15.07 12.33
N ILE A 157 8.33 14.51 13.43
CA ILE A 157 7.15 15.02 14.16
C ILE A 157 7.39 16.44 14.69
N GLU A 158 8.55 16.73 15.29
CA GLU A 158 8.86 18.10 15.76
C GLU A 158 8.88 19.12 14.61
N ILE A 159 9.37 18.72 13.45
CA ILE A 159 9.35 19.58 12.25
C ILE A 159 7.92 19.74 11.72
N ALA A 160 7.10 18.69 11.76
CA ALA A 160 5.70 18.73 11.32
C ALA A 160 4.86 19.73 12.14
N LYS A 161 5.13 19.89 13.44
CA LYS A 161 4.50 20.93 14.28
C LYS A 161 4.74 22.35 13.77
N ARG A 162 5.78 22.56 12.95
CA ARG A 162 6.12 23.85 12.32
C ARG A 162 5.67 23.93 10.85
N ALA A 163 4.77 23.03 10.39
CA ALA A 163 4.31 23.00 9.01
C ALA A 163 3.76 24.35 8.52
N HIS A 164 3.06 25.11 9.37
CA HIS A 164 2.53 26.44 9.04
C HIS A 164 3.61 27.45 8.62
N VAL A 165 4.83 27.36 9.17
CA VAL A 165 5.96 28.21 8.79
C VAL A 165 6.37 27.89 7.36
N LEU A 166 6.47 26.59 7.03
CA LEU A 166 6.83 26.13 5.69
C LEU A 166 5.75 26.46 4.66
N THR A 167 4.46 26.31 4.99
CA THR A 167 3.38 26.65 4.06
C THR A 167 3.31 28.15 3.78
N ASN A 168 3.46 28.99 4.82
CA ASN A 168 3.56 30.44 4.65
C ASN A 168 4.75 30.82 3.77
N LEU A 169 5.91 30.22 3.98
CA LEU A 169 7.12 30.53 3.21
C LEU A 169 6.94 30.22 1.72
N ILE A 170 6.39 29.06 1.37
CA ILE A 170 6.14 28.65 -0.02
C ILE A 170 5.13 29.60 -0.68
N ARG A 171 4.09 30.03 0.04
CA ARG A 171 3.10 30.99 -0.48
C ARG A 171 3.66 32.38 -0.69
N ASN A 172 4.48 32.85 0.24
CA ASN A 172 5.02 34.20 0.24
C ASN A 172 6.15 34.37 -0.78
N LEU A 173 6.82 33.28 -1.15
CA LEU A 173 7.90 33.26 -2.15
C LEU A 173 7.54 32.34 -3.32
N PRO A 174 6.46 32.68 -4.03
CA PRO A 174 5.85 31.83 -5.04
C PRO A 174 6.77 31.53 -6.23
N ASP A 175 7.69 32.46 -6.55
CA ASP A 175 8.58 32.37 -7.71
C ASP A 175 9.95 31.78 -7.37
N ASP A 176 10.21 31.54 -6.08
CA ASP A 176 11.43 30.90 -5.61
C ASP A 176 11.30 29.37 -5.68
N GLU A 177 11.72 28.82 -6.82
CA GLU A 177 11.73 27.38 -7.08
C GLU A 177 12.41 26.58 -5.97
N LYS A 178 13.48 27.12 -5.36
CA LYS A 178 14.24 26.38 -4.36
C LYS A 178 13.53 26.33 -3.02
N VAL A 179 12.81 27.39 -2.67
CA VAL A 179 11.90 27.42 -1.53
C VAL A 179 10.79 26.40 -1.71
N ALA A 180 10.13 26.38 -2.88
CA ALA A 180 9.10 25.40 -3.17
C ALA A 180 9.61 23.96 -3.10
N GLU A 181 10.74 23.65 -3.74
CA GLU A 181 11.36 22.32 -3.74
C GLU A 181 11.66 21.81 -2.33
N LEU A 182 12.44 22.59 -1.57
CA LEU A 182 12.90 22.16 -0.25
C LEU A 182 11.76 22.20 0.79
N GLY A 183 10.84 23.15 0.66
CA GLY A 183 9.67 23.28 1.52
C GLY A 183 8.72 22.09 1.35
N VAL A 184 8.32 21.76 0.11
CA VAL A 184 7.45 20.61 -0.18
C VAL A 184 8.13 19.30 0.24
N THR A 185 9.43 19.14 -0.04
CA THR A 185 10.21 17.97 0.40
C THR A 185 10.18 17.80 1.92
N THR A 186 10.40 18.90 2.66
CA THR A 186 10.41 18.88 4.13
C THR A 186 9.02 18.55 4.69
N LEU A 187 7.97 19.14 4.12
CA LEU A 187 6.58 18.84 4.48
C LEU A 187 6.24 17.37 4.23
N ALA A 188 6.58 16.83 3.05
CA ALA A 188 6.33 15.44 2.71
C ALA A 188 6.88 14.45 3.75
N HIS A 189 8.16 14.58 4.09
CA HIS A 189 8.80 13.66 5.04
C HIS A 189 8.32 13.85 6.48
N SER A 190 8.09 15.10 6.89
CA SER A 190 7.70 15.41 8.27
C SER A 190 6.25 15.01 8.56
N VAL A 191 5.33 15.35 7.66
CA VAL A 191 3.90 15.00 7.80
C VAL A 191 3.69 13.49 7.70
N MET A 192 4.45 12.78 6.85
CA MET A 192 4.39 11.31 6.77
C MET A 192 4.54 10.65 8.16
N ALA A 193 5.50 11.09 8.97
CA ALA A 193 5.73 10.54 10.32
C ALA A 193 4.58 10.82 11.31
N VAL A 194 3.66 11.72 10.96
CA VAL A 194 2.46 12.05 11.75
C VAL A 194 1.26 11.23 11.29
N VAL A 195 1.08 11.12 9.96
CA VAL A 195 -0.11 10.51 9.35
C VAL A 195 0.00 9.02 9.10
N GLU A 196 1.20 8.42 9.05
CA GLU A 196 1.36 6.99 8.80
C GLU A 196 0.67 6.12 9.88
N GLY A 197 0.35 4.85 9.57
CA GLY A 197 -0.25 3.91 10.51
C GLY A 197 -1.49 3.22 9.96
N ASP A 198 -1.89 2.11 10.59
CA ASP A 198 -3.02 1.30 10.15
C ASP A 198 -4.34 1.82 10.77
N ALA A 199 -4.75 1.30 11.94
CA ALA A 199 -5.99 1.70 12.58
C ALA A 199 -5.98 3.15 13.13
N LYS A 200 -4.80 3.70 13.45
CA LYS A 200 -4.62 5.05 14.01
C LYS A 200 -3.39 5.71 13.38
N PRO A 201 -3.36 7.04 13.27
CA PRO A 201 -2.17 7.75 12.83
C PRO A 201 -1.06 7.59 13.88
N ALA A 202 0.19 7.67 13.44
CA ALA A 202 1.38 7.51 14.28
C ALA A 202 1.45 8.60 15.35
N ASN A 203 0.98 9.82 15.06
CA ASN A 203 0.83 10.86 16.06
C ASN A 203 -0.52 11.62 15.93
N PRO A 204 -1.60 11.11 16.56
CA PRO A 204 -2.92 11.72 16.47
C PRO A 204 -2.97 13.13 17.06
N SER A 205 -2.15 13.43 18.07
CA SER A 205 -2.13 14.75 18.71
C SER A 205 -1.57 15.83 17.80
N VAL A 206 -0.48 15.52 17.09
CA VAL A 206 0.14 16.46 16.15
C VAL A 206 -0.71 16.60 14.90
N LEU A 207 -1.32 15.51 14.40
CA LEU A 207 -2.23 15.58 13.26
C LEU A 207 -3.39 16.55 13.51
N LYS A 208 -3.95 16.58 14.72
CA LYS A 208 -5.00 17.53 15.10
C LYS A 208 -4.52 18.98 15.17
N SER A 209 -3.22 19.20 15.39
CA SER A 209 -2.64 20.55 15.52
C SER A 209 -2.20 21.17 14.19
N ILE A 210 -2.05 20.37 13.13
CA ILE A 210 -1.62 20.84 11.81
C ILE A 210 -2.82 21.06 10.89
N ASP A 211 -2.79 22.13 10.09
CA ASP A 211 -3.81 22.38 9.08
C ASP A 211 -3.46 21.63 7.79
N MET A 212 -4.00 20.41 7.67
CA MET A 212 -3.82 19.58 6.48
C MET A 212 -4.45 20.19 5.21
N VAL A 213 -5.51 21.00 5.34
CA VAL A 213 -6.10 21.68 4.18
C VAL A 213 -5.14 22.75 3.64
N ASP A 214 -4.52 23.51 4.54
CA ASP A 214 -3.51 24.52 4.19
C ASP A 214 -2.26 23.91 3.54
N ILE A 215 -1.82 22.76 4.06
CA ILE A 215 -0.71 21.99 3.51
C ILE A 215 -1.06 21.53 2.09
N PHE A 216 -2.23 20.91 1.87
CA PHE A 216 -2.63 20.46 0.54
C PHE A 216 -2.78 21.62 -0.44
N LYS A 217 -3.41 22.73 -0.05
CA LYS A 217 -3.51 23.93 -0.89
C LYS A 217 -2.15 24.42 -1.33
N THR A 218 -1.23 24.58 -0.39
CA THR A 218 0.10 25.13 -0.66
C THR A 218 0.92 24.22 -1.58
N VAL A 219 0.91 22.91 -1.31
CA VAL A 219 1.65 21.93 -2.11
C VAL A 219 1.08 21.82 -3.51
N LEU A 220 -0.25 21.78 -3.66
CA LEU A 220 -0.88 21.65 -4.98
C LEU A 220 -0.79 22.93 -5.82
N GLU A 221 -0.69 24.10 -5.20
CA GLU A 221 -0.38 25.33 -5.94
C GLU A 221 1.10 25.38 -6.34
N ALA A 222 2.01 24.83 -5.54
CA ALA A 222 3.43 24.73 -5.91
C ALA A 222 3.66 23.81 -7.12
N VAL A 223 3.00 22.64 -7.21
CA VAL A 223 3.19 21.71 -8.35
C VAL A 223 2.65 22.26 -9.67
N LYS A 224 1.73 23.23 -9.66
CA LYS A 224 1.14 23.84 -10.85
C LYS A 224 2.04 24.90 -11.49
N ARG A 225 3.08 25.34 -10.79
CA ARG A 225 3.97 26.42 -11.24
C ARG A 225 4.95 25.92 -12.29
N PRO A 226 5.29 26.76 -13.28
CA PRO A 226 6.20 26.40 -14.37
C PRO A 226 7.67 26.50 -13.96
N TYR A 227 8.05 25.77 -12.90
CA TYR A 227 9.43 25.72 -12.42
C TYR A 227 10.36 25.01 -13.41
N THR A 228 11.65 25.29 -13.32
CA THR A 228 12.68 24.75 -14.22
C THR A 228 12.96 23.27 -13.94
N ARG A 229 12.87 22.83 -12.67
CA ARG A 229 13.14 21.46 -12.21
C ARG A 229 12.01 20.95 -11.32
N PRO A 230 10.79 20.78 -11.89
CA PRO A 230 9.58 20.51 -11.10
C PRO A 230 9.51 19.09 -10.55
N ARG A 231 10.31 18.14 -11.07
CA ARG A 231 10.26 16.72 -10.71
C ARG A 231 10.25 16.48 -9.20
N SER A 232 11.21 17.07 -8.49
CA SER A 232 11.35 16.88 -7.04
C SER A 232 10.11 17.39 -6.28
N ILE A 233 9.51 18.51 -6.70
CA ILE A 233 8.30 19.05 -6.09
C ILE A 233 7.12 18.10 -6.30
N ILE A 234 6.95 17.61 -7.53
CA ILE A 234 5.81 16.75 -7.90
C ILE A 234 5.92 15.37 -7.24
N ASP A 235 7.10 14.72 -7.26
CA ASP A 235 7.32 13.41 -6.64
C ASP A 235 6.96 13.44 -5.13
N HIS A 236 7.44 14.46 -4.41
CA HIS A 236 7.14 14.63 -2.98
C HIS A 236 5.68 15.03 -2.71
N ALA A 237 5.04 15.75 -3.62
CA ALA A 237 3.61 16.05 -3.53
C ALA A 237 2.76 14.78 -3.67
N VAL A 238 3.09 13.90 -4.63
CA VAL A 238 2.44 12.59 -4.80
C VAL A 238 2.58 11.75 -3.52
N GLU A 239 3.80 11.67 -2.96
CA GLU A 239 4.07 10.96 -1.71
C GLU A 239 3.22 11.51 -0.56
N LEU A 240 3.30 12.82 -0.31
CA LEU A 240 2.58 13.50 0.77
C LEU A 240 1.06 13.35 0.67
N VAL A 241 0.48 13.60 -0.50
CA VAL A 241 -0.97 13.53 -0.71
C VAL A 241 -1.42 12.08 -0.56
N SER A 242 -0.73 11.12 -1.19
CA SER A 242 -1.15 9.71 -1.20
C SER A 242 -1.02 9.00 0.16
N ILE A 243 -0.04 9.37 0.99
CA ILE A 243 0.12 8.79 2.33
C ILE A 243 -0.85 9.38 3.35
N SER A 244 -1.29 10.62 3.12
CA SER A 244 -2.21 11.32 4.02
C SER A 244 -3.67 10.87 3.86
N THR A 245 -4.01 10.08 2.84
CA THR A 245 -5.41 9.80 2.47
C THR A 245 -6.21 9.11 3.57
N LEU A 246 -5.59 8.17 4.30
CA LEU A 246 -6.29 7.41 5.36
C LEU A 246 -6.67 8.32 6.54
N HIS A 247 -5.67 8.95 7.15
CA HIS A 247 -5.84 9.66 8.42
C HIS A 247 -6.19 11.14 8.27
N ALA A 248 -6.01 11.74 7.09
CA ALA A 248 -6.45 13.10 6.76
C ALA A 248 -7.66 13.14 5.81
N SER A 249 -8.47 12.08 5.77
CA SER A 249 -9.62 11.93 4.86
C SER A 249 -10.65 13.08 4.96
N SER A 250 -10.86 13.65 6.15
CA SER A 250 -11.72 14.83 6.34
C SER A 250 -11.20 16.08 5.60
N SER A 251 -9.88 16.24 5.51
CA SER A 251 -9.24 17.34 4.80
C SER A 251 -9.38 17.20 3.28
N PHE A 252 -9.37 15.97 2.75
CA PHE A 252 -9.69 15.72 1.33
C PHE A 252 -11.12 16.09 0.97
N LYS A 253 -12.09 15.80 1.85
CA LYS A 253 -13.48 16.23 1.68
C LYS A 253 -13.62 17.75 1.69
N SER A 254 -12.80 18.42 2.50
CA SER A 254 -12.78 19.89 2.62
C SER A 254 -12.01 20.58 1.48
N TYR A 255 -11.11 19.85 0.80
CA TYR A 255 -10.30 20.36 -0.29
C TYR A 255 -10.22 19.35 -1.45
N THR A 256 -11.29 19.34 -2.25
CA THR A 256 -11.47 18.45 -3.39
C THR A 256 -10.32 18.42 -4.41
N PRO A 257 -9.57 19.51 -4.68
CA PRO A 257 -8.41 19.45 -5.57
C PRO A 257 -7.37 18.39 -5.18
N ALA A 258 -7.27 18.00 -3.91
CA ALA A 258 -6.41 16.90 -3.49
C ALA A 258 -6.88 15.53 -4.02
N VAL A 259 -8.19 15.32 -4.14
CA VAL A 259 -8.76 14.13 -4.80
C VAL A 259 -8.51 14.21 -6.31
N ASN A 260 -8.73 15.38 -6.92
CA ASN A 260 -8.46 15.60 -8.34
C ASN A 260 -7.00 15.31 -8.69
N PHE A 261 -6.05 15.71 -7.83
CA PHE A 261 -4.63 15.44 -8.01
C PHE A 261 -4.32 13.94 -8.05
N LEU A 262 -4.88 13.15 -7.12
CA LEU A 262 -4.72 11.69 -7.11
C LEU A 262 -5.34 11.06 -8.38
N VAL A 263 -6.53 11.50 -8.78
CA VAL A 263 -7.20 10.95 -9.98
C VAL A 263 -6.42 11.28 -11.25
N ALA A 264 -5.85 12.49 -11.37
CA ALA A 264 -4.99 12.86 -12.49
C ALA A 264 -3.71 12.03 -12.53
N GLY A 265 -3.15 11.68 -11.36
CA GLY A 265 -1.94 10.86 -11.25
C GLY A 265 -2.10 9.43 -11.78
N LEU A 266 -3.33 8.93 -11.91
CA LEU A 266 -3.61 7.65 -12.58
C LEU A 266 -3.15 7.63 -14.05
N ARG A 267 -2.99 8.81 -14.67
CA ARG A 267 -2.56 8.97 -16.08
C ARG A 267 -1.07 9.24 -16.27
N SER A 268 -0.28 9.38 -15.20
CA SER A 268 1.17 9.55 -15.32
C SER A 268 1.77 8.36 -16.06
N LYS A 269 2.77 8.55 -16.92
CA LYS A 269 3.47 7.43 -17.58
C LYS A 269 4.37 6.63 -16.63
N ASP A 270 4.54 7.08 -15.39
CA ASP A 270 5.28 6.39 -14.34
C ASP A 270 4.34 5.47 -13.53
N TRP A 271 4.51 4.15 -13.66
CA TRP A 271 3.71 3.13 -12.97
C TRP A 271 3.71 3.26 -11.45
N VAL A 272 4.82 3.69 -10.88
CA VAL A 272 4.95 3.94 -9.44
C VAL A 272 4.04 5.09 -9.02
N THR A 273 4.03 6.19 -9.78
CA THR A 273 3.11 7.32 -9.56
C THR A 273 1.64 6.89 -9.71
N ARG A 274 1.31 6.13 -10.76
CA ARG A 274 -0.04 5.60 -10.99
C ARG A 274 -0.56 4.81 -9.78
N CYS A 275 0.23 3.84 -9.31
CA CYS A 275 -0.16 2.96 -8.21
C CYS A 275 -0.13 3.64 -6.85
N THR A 276 0.79 4.60 -6.66
CA THR A 276 0.80 5.46 -5.47
C THR A 276 -0.50 6.23 -5.35
N CYS A 277 -0.96 6.83 -6.45
CA CYS A 277 -2.22 7.56 -6.50
C CYS A 277 -3.44 6.63 -6.34
N LEU A 278 -3.47 5.48 -7.02
CA LEU A 278 -4.57 4.51 -6.91
C LEU A 278 -4.72 3.98 -5.48
N GLY A 279 -3.65 3.51 -4.86
CA GLY A 279 -3.74 3.04 -3.48
C GLY A 279 -4.02 4.19 -2.50
N GLY A 280 -3.62 5.43 -2.82
CA GLY A 280 -4.08 6.63 -2.12
C GLY A 280 -5.61 6.75 -2.13
N LEU A 281 -6.24 6.64 -3.31
CA LEU A 281 -7.71 6.68 -3.47
C LEU A 281 -8.41 5.53 -2.75
N ILE A 282 -7.87 4.30 -2.81
CA ILE A 282 -8.45 3.14 -2.10
C ILE A 282 -8.39 3.35 -0.58
N ARG A 283 -7.28 3.86 -0.05
CA ARG A 283 -7.11 4.14 1.39
C ARG A 283 -7.98 5.30 1.89
N LEU A 284 -8.27 6.30 1.05
CA LEU A 284 -9.03 7.49 1.41
C LEU A 284 -10.39 7.16 2.08
N TYR A 285 -11.01 6.08 1.62
CA TYR A 285 -12.36 5.70 1.99
C TYR A 285 -12.44 4.63 3.09
N ARG A 286 -11.29 4.20 3.64
CA ARG A 286 -11.21 3.06 4.56
C ARG A 286 -12.04 3.18 5.83
N PHE A 287 -12.12 4.38 6.41
CA PHE A 287 -12.87 4.59 7.66
C PHE A 287 -14.38 4.73 7.48
N GLU A 288 -14.85 5.01 6.27
CA GLU A 288 -16.29 5.12 5.98
C GLU A 288 -16.85 3.91 5.24
N ALA A 289 -15.98 2.93 4.93
CA ALA A 289 -16.39 1.79 4.16
C ALA A 289 -17.11 0.73 5.00
N GLU A 290 -18.06 0.10 4.33
CA GLU A 290 -18.76 -1.07 4.83
C GLU A 290 -17.97 -2.32 4.46
N GLU A 291 -18.06 -3.34 5.31
CA GLU A 291 -17.62 -4.68 4.93
C GLU A 291 -18.43 -5.18 3.74
N ASP A 292 -17.77 -5.93 2.85
CA ASP A 292 -18.47 -6.55 1.74
C ASP A 292 -19.48 -7.59 2.27
N GLN A 293 -20.67 -7.61 1.68
CA GLN A 293 -21.75 -8.45 2.17
C GLN A 293 -21.49 -9.91 1.78
N ARG A 294 -21.12 -10.72 2.78
CA ARG A 294 -20.81 -12.14 2.60
C ARG A 294 -22.03 -13.06 2.62
N HIS A 295 -23.11 -12.61 3.26
CA HIS A 295 -24.28 -13.44 3.56
C HIS A 295 -25.47 -13.01 2.71
N LEU A 296 -26.19 -13.99 2.17
CA LEU A 296 -27.47 -13.81 1.51
C LEU A 296 -28.58 -14.16 2.50
N ASP A 297 -29.47 -13.22 2.81
CA ASP A 297 -30.66 -13.50 3.62
C ASP A 297 -31.64 -14.35 2.79
N PRO A 298 -31.89 -15.62 3.16
CA PRO A 298 -32.73 -16.50 2.37
C PRO A 298 -34.18 -16.03 2.25
N GLN A 299 -34.73 -15.38 3.29
CA GLN A 299 -36.11 -14.92 3.29
C GLN A 299 -36.29 -13.72 2.34
N ARG A 300 -35.38 -12.75 2.41
CA ARG A 300 -35.39 -11.60 1.50
C ARG A 300 -35.17 -12.05 0.06
N PHE A 301 -34.27 -12.99 -0.16
CA PHE A 301 -34.00 -13.56 -1.47
C PHE A 301 -35.25 -14.23 -2.06
N ILE A 302 -35.89 -15.14 -1.31
CA ILE A 302 -37.12 -15.83 -1.75
C ILE A 302 -38.25 -14.83 -2.02
N ALA A 303 -38.45 -13.86 -1.12
CA ALA A 303 -39.46 -12.82 -1.30
C ALA A 303 -39.21 -11.98 -2.56
N ALA A 304 -37.96 -11.67 -2.87
CA ALA A 304 -37.62 -10.97 -4.11
C ALA A 304 -38.03 -11.75 -5.36
N ILE A 305 -37.74 -13.04 -5.41
CA ILE A 305 -38.11 -13.90 -6.55
C ILE A 305 -39.64 -14.05 -6.66
N GLN A 306 -40.35 -14.21 -5.54
CA GLN A 306 -41.81 -14.32 -5.53
C GLN A 306 -42.52 -13.07 -6.07
N ARG A 307 -41.90 -11.88 -5.93
CA ARG A 307 -42.41 -10.64 -6.53
C ARG A 307 -42.27 -10.59 -8.05
N GLY A 308 -41.46 -11.45 -8.64
CA GLY A 308 -41.12 -11.43 -10.06
C GLY A 308 -39.91 -10.56 -10.37
N VAL A 309 -39.05 -11.05 -11.28
CA VAL A 309 -37.89 -10.31 -11.80
C VAL A 309 -38.39 -9.15 -12.67
N PRO A 310 -37.92 -7.90 -12.50
CA PRO A 310 -38.26 -6.80 -13.39
C PRO A 310 -37.98 -7.14 -14.86
N ASN A 311 -38.89 -6.76 -15.78
CA ASN A 311 -38.83 -7.17 -17.19
C ASN A 311 -37.44 -6.96 -17.82
N HIS A 312 -36.84 -5.79 -17.65
CA HIS A 312 -35.54 -5.48 -18.25
C HIS A 312 -34.39 -6.33 -17.71
N LEU A 313 -34.45 -6.73 -16.43
CA LEU A 313 -33.49 -7.69 -15.86
C LEU A 313 -33.80 -9.11 -16.35
N GLY A 314 -35.08 -9.45 -16.46
CA GLY A 314 -35.55 -10.71 -17.01
C GLY A 314 -35.06 -10.94 -18.44
N ASP A 315 -35.16 -9.93 -19.31
CA ASP A 315 -34.68 -9.96 -20.69
C ASP A 315 -33.16 -10.26 -20.73
N ILE A 316 -32.38 -9.58 -19.89
CA ILE A 316 -30.93 -9.80 -19.79
C ILE A 316 -30.61 -11.22 -19.30
N MET A 317 -31.36 -11.74 -18.33
CA MET A 317 -31.20 -13.12 -17.85
C MET A 317 -31.60 -14.14 -18.93
N MET A 318 -32.63 -13.86 -19.73
CA MET A 318 -33.04 -14.70 -20.85
C MET A 318 -31.96 -14.73 -21.94
N ASP A 319 -31.42 -13.56 -22.31
CA ASP A 319 -30.35 -13.44 -23.29
C ASP A 319 -29.08 -14.19 -22.88
N TYR A 320 -28.72 -14.17 -21.59
CA TYR A 320 -27.58 -14.93 -21.07
C TYR A 320 -27.87 -16.45 -20.97
N GLY A 321 -29.14 -16.80 -20.75
CA GLY A 321 -29.62 -18.13 -20.42
C GLY A 321 -29.99 -18.24 -18.94
N THR A 322 -31.30 -18.18 -18.66
CA THR A 322 -31.88 -18.07 -17.31
C THR A 322 -31.37 -19.14 -16.33
N MET A 323 -31.21 -20.39 -16.79
CA MET A 323 -30.75 -21.50 -15.95
C MET A 323 -29.25 -21.47 -15.62
N ARG A 324 -28.49 -20.55 -16.22
CA ARG A 324 -27.07 -20.29 -15.95
C ARG A 324 -26.87 -19.11 -14.98
N CYS A 325 -27.94 -18.37 -14.67
CA CYS A 325 -27.91 -17.25 -13.73
C CYS A 325 -27.82 -17.74 -12.28
N ASP A 326 -27.06 -17.01 -11.45
CA ASP A 326 -26.77 -17.40 -10.06
C ASP A 326 -28.03 -17.45 -9.19
N ILE A 327 -28.99 -16.56 -9.44
CA ILE A 327 -30.30 -16.52 -8.76
C ILE A 327 -31.03 -17.86 -8.94
N TYR A 328 -31.17 -18.32 -10.19
CA TYR A 328 -31.89 -19.54 -10.50
C TYR A 328 -31.12 -20.79 -10.10
N LEU A 329 -29.79 -20.79 -10.28
CA LEU A 329 -28.92 -21.87 -9.78
C LEU A 329 -29.05 -22.02 -8.26
N THR A 330 -29.05 -20.90 -7.52
CA THR A 330 -29.19 -20.90 -6.06
C THR A 330 -30.56 -21.41 -5.63
N LEU A 331 -31.65 -20.96 -6.28
CA LEU A 331 -33.00 -21.44 -5.97
C LEU A 331 -33.15 -22.93 -6.25
N LYS A 332 -32.67 -23.40 -7.42
CA LYS A 332 -32.70 -24.82 -7.79
C LYS A 332 -31.89 -25.66 -6.81
N CYS A 333 -30.66 -25.26 -6.50
CA CYS A 333 -29.81 -25.98 -5.55
C CYS A 333 -30.42 -26.02 -4.15
N SER A 334 -31.07 -24.93 -3.71
CA SER A 334 -31.76 -24.88 -2.41
C SER A 334 -32.92 -25.89 -2.35
N GLY A 335 -33.73 -25.98 -3.41
CA GLY A 335 -34.80 -26.98 -3.49
C GLY A 335 -34.29 -28.41 -3.54
N GLU A 336 -33.22 -28.68 -4.31
CA GLU A 336 -32.58 -30.00 -4.34
C GLU A 336 -31.95 -30.38 -3.00
N PHE A 337 -31.32 -29.43 -2.31
CA PHE A 337 -30.75 -29.60 -0.98
C PHE A 337 -31.84 -29.94 0.05
N GLN A 338 -32.93 -29.18 0.10
CA GLN A 338 -34.05 -29.45 1.01
C GLN A 338 -34.64 -30.84 0.78
N LYS A 339 -34.85 -31.23 -0.49
CA LYS A 339 -35.32 -32.59 -0.83
C LYS A 339 -34.37 -33.67 -0.33
N ALA A 340 -33.06 -33.48 -0.51
CA ALA A 340 -32.05 -34.43 -0.04
C ALA A 340 -32.01 -34.54 1.49
N MET A 341 -32.10 -33.41 2.20
CA MET A 341 -32.17 -33.38 3.67
C MET A 341 -33.42 -34.09 4.20
N MET A 342 -34.59 -33.84 3.60
CA MET A 342 -35.83 -34.51 4.00
C MET A 342 -35.81 -36.02 3.70
N ALA A 343 -35.25 -36.43 2.57
CA ALA A 343 -35.06 -37.84 2.27
C ALA A 343 -34.13 -38.51 3.29
N CYS A 344 -33.02 -37.85 3.65
CA CYS A 344 -32.10 -38.34 4.68
C CYS A 344 -32.76 -38.45 6.06
N ALA A 345 -33.60 -37.49 6.44
CA ALA A 345 -34.36 -37.57 7.70
C ALA A 345 -35.31 -38.78 7.75
N GLN A 346 -35.80 -39.25 6.59
CA GLN A 346 -36.67 -40.42 6.50
C GLN A 346 -35.87 -41.73 6.47
N ASN A 347 -34.86 -41.83 5.60
CA ASN A 347 -34.15 -43.08 5.31
C ASN A 347 -32.80 -43.23 6.04
N HIS A 348 -32.33 -42.18 6.72
CA HIS A 348 -31.04 -42.11 7.42
C HIS A 348 -29.81 -42.38 6.52
N ASP A 349 -29.94 -42.21 5.19
CA ASP A 349 -28.87 -42.45 4.22
C ASP A 349 -27.95 -41.24 4.08
N LEU A 350 -26.94 -41.19 4.95
CA LEU A 350 -25.90 -40.15 4.94
C LEU A 350 -24.98 -40.23 3.71
N TYR A 351 -24.90 -41.39 3.06
CA TYR A 351 -24.05 -41.57 1.88
C TYR A 351 -24.69 -40.90 0.67
N ALA A 352 -25.98 -41.17 0.40
CA ALA A 352 -26.73 -40.51 -0.66
C ALA A 352 -26.82 -39.00 -0.44
N LEU A 353 -27.05 -38.56 0.81
CA LEU A 353 -27.03 -37.14 1.16
C LEU A 353 -25.66 -36.52 0.85
N GLY A 354 -24.56 -37.19 1.23
CA GLY A 354 -23.21 -36.69 1.00
C GLY A 354 -22.86 -36.50 -0.47
N LEU A 355 -23.16 -37.49 -1.31
CA LEU A 355 -22.95 -37.38 -2.76
C LEU A 355 -23.72 -36.19 -3.33
N LYS A 356 -24.98 -36.01 -2.90
CA LYS A 356 -25.81 -34.90 -3.37
C LYS A 356 -25.29 -33.55 -2.88
N GLN A 357 -24.89 -33.43 -1.62
CA GLN A 357 -24.32 -32.20 -1.07
C GLN A 357 -23.02 -31.80 -1.79
N ALA A 358 -22.14 -32.75 -2.08
CA ALA A 358 -20.90 -32.48 -2.81
C ALA A 358 -21.17 -31.97 -4.24
N GLU A 359 -22.14 -32.58 -4.94
CA GLU A 359 -22.60 -32.11 -6.26
C GLU A 359 -23.11 -30.66 -6.20
N LEU A 360 -23.90 -30.31 -5.18
CA LEU A 360 -24.48 -28.97 -5.02
C LEU A 360 -23.42 -27.92 -4.67
N ILE A 361 -22.43 -28.26 -3.84
CA ILE A 361 -21.32 -27.37 -3.46
C ILE A 361 -20.56 -26.86 -4.69
N LEU A 362 -20.44 -27.69 -5.73
CA LEU A 362 -19.76 -27.33 -6.97
C LEU A 362 -20.62 -26.46 -7.91
N LYS A 363 -21.89 -26.20 -7.60
CA LYS A 363 -22.81 -25.40 -8.44
C LYS A 363 -23.07 -23.99 -7.93
N THR A 364 -23.00 -23.76 -6.62
CA THR A 364 -23.27 -22.43 -6.02
C THR A 364 -22.65 -22.32 -4.62
N GLU A 365 -22.32 -21.09 -4.23
CA GLU A 365 -21.76 -20.76 -2.93
C GLU A 365 -22.73 -21.05 -1.78
N PHE A 366 -24.03 -20.84 -2.03
CA PHE A 366 -25.11 -20.96 -1.04
C PHE A 366 -25.83 -22.32 -1.11
N SER A 367 -25.10 -23.35 -1.54
CA SER A 367 -25.60 -24.73 -1.73
C SER A 367 -26.04 -25.43 -0.45
N ILE A 368 -25.48 -25.04 0.70
CA ILE A 368 -25.77 -25.61 2.01
C ILE A 368 -26.28 -24.49 2.92
N ALA A 369 -27.54 -24.59 3.35
CA ALA A 369 -28.11 -23.68 4.34
C ALA A 369 -27.72 -24.15 5.76
N ASP A 370 -27.43 -23.22 6.67
CA ASP A 370 -27.17 -23.53 8.09
C ASP A 370 -28.50 -23.49 8.88
N GLY A 371 -29.43 -24.36 8.49
CA GLY A 371 -30.74 -24.53 9.12
C GLY A 371 -30.79 -25.67 10.13
N MET A 372 -31.98 -25.92 10.67
CA MET A 372 -32.30 -27.05 11.56
C MET A 372 -33.68 -27.62 11.19
N PHE A 373 -33.97 -28.84 11.61
CA PHE A 373 -35.32 -29.37 11.49
C PHE A 373 -36.21 -28.78 12.58
N GLU A 374 -37.29 -28.11 12.18
CA GLU A 374 -38.31 -27.60 13.08
C GLU A 374 -39.42 -28.65 13.21
N VAL A 375 -39.68 -29.08 14.44
CA VAL A 375 -40.74 -30.04 14.77
C VAL A 375 -41.73 -29.36 15.70
N GLU A 376 -43.02 -29.48 15.38
CA GLU A 376 -44.10 -29.05 16.25
C GLU A 376 -44.48 -30.19 17.19
N ASP A 377 -44.39 -29.95 18.49
CA ASP A 377 -44.87 -30.88 19.49
C ASP A 377 -46.39 -31.12 19.30
N PRO A 378 -46.82 -32.38 19.10
CA PRO A 378 -48.22 -32.70 18.79
C PRO A 378 -49.19 -32.36 19.92
N VAL A 379 -48.71 -32.27 21.17
CA VAL A 379 -49.51 -31.97 22.36
C VAL A 379 -49.45 -30.48 22.68
N THR A 380 -48.25 -29.91 22.76
CA THR A 380 -48.06 -28.53 23.23
C THR A 380 -48.14 -27.49 22.11
N ARG A 381 -48.13 -27.92 20.84
CA ARG A 381 -48.07 -27.06 19.64
C ARG A 381 -46.83 -26.16 19.61
N LYS A 382 -45.86 -26.40 20.51
CA LYS A 382 -44.63 -25.62 20.59
C LYS A 382 -43.66 -26.13 19.54
N ARG A 383 -43.13 -25.20 18.75
CA ARG A 383 -42.05 -25.48 17.81
C ARG A 383 -40.73 -25.64 18.57
N SER A 384 -40.01 -26.70 18.25
CA SER A 384 -38.69 -27.01 18.79
C SER A 384 -37.77 -27.50 17.68
N PHE A 385 -36.47 -27.48 17.93
CA PHE A 385 -35.49 -28.04 17.00
C PHE A 385 -35.15 -29.46 17.44
N ASP A 386 -35.24 -30.40 16.51
CA ASP A 386 -34.94 -31.81 16.72
C ASP A 386 -33.88 -32.28 15.71
N ASN A 387 -33.14 -33.34 16.05
CA ASN A 387 -32.25 -34.01 15.12
C ASN A 387 -32.93 -35.14 14.35
N LEU A 388 -34.18 -35.50 14.67
CA LEU A 388 -34.93 -36.56 13.99
C LEU A 388 -34.18 -37.92 13.98
N GLY A 389 -33.35 -38.18 14.99
CA GLY A 389 -32.50 -39.38 15.06
C GLY A 389 -31.21 -39.31 14.23
N LEU A 390 -30.92 -38.19 13.56
CA LEU A 390 -29.68 -37.96 12.82
C LEU A 390 -28.50 -37.60 13.75
N PRO A 391 -27.24 -37.85 13.33
CA PRO A 391 -26.07 -37.61 14.16
C PRO A 391 -25.66 -36.13 14.26
N PHE A 392 -26.47 -35.20 13.74
CA PHE A 392 -26.22 -33.76 13.72
C PHE A 392 -27.49 -32.99 14.05
N LYS A 393 -27.36 -31.77 14.58
CA LYS A 393 -28.51 -30.89 14.87
C LYS A 393 -28.67 -29.82 13.80
N SER A 394 -27.56 -29.22 13.37
CA SER A 394 -27.57 -28.23 12.29
C SER A 394 -27.27 -28.89 10.96
N TRP A 395 -27.83 -28.35 9.87
CA TRP A 395 -27.62 -28.90 8.54
C TRP A 395 -26.16 -28.76 8.08
N SER A 396 -25.41 -27.74 8.53
CA SER A 396 -23.98 -27.64 8.21
C SER A 396 -23.14 -28.73 8.90
N GLU A 397 -23.57 -29.21 10.06
CA GLU A 397 -22.92 -30.33 10.76
C GLU A 397 -23.09 -31.67 10.03
N SER A 398 -24.00 -31.79 9.05
CA SER A 398 -24.14 -33.03 8.27
C SER A 398 -22.90 -33.31 7.42
N LEU A 399 -22.20 -32.27 6.96
CA LEU A 399 -21.08 -32.36 6.02
C LEU A 399 -19.97 -33.35 6.46
N PRO A 400 -19.39 -33.26 7.67
CA PRO A 400 -18.40 -34.23 8.14
C PRO A 400 -18.96 -35.65 8.31
N HIS A 401 -20.24 -35.81 8.70
CA HIS A 401 -20.87 -37.12 8.80
C HIS A 401 -21.07 -37.78 7.44
N CYS A 402 -21.52 -37.01 6.46
CA CYS A 402 -21.62 -37.39 5.06
C CYS A 402 -20.26 -37.78 4.47
N ALA A 403 -19.20 -36.99 4.73
CA ALA A 403 -17.84 -37.30 4.30
C ALA A 403 -17.36 -38.65 4.86
N LYS A 404 -17.62 -38.91 6.15
CA LYS A 404 -17.31 -40.19 6.79
C LYS A 404 -18.09 -41.35 6.15
N ALA A 405 -19.36 -41.16 5.82
CA ALA A 405 -20.18 -42.16 5.16
C ALA A 405 -19.64 -42.52 3.76
N ILE A 406 -19.23 -41.52 2.97
CA ILE A 406 -18.58 -41.73 1.66
C ILE A 406 -17.29 -42.53 1.81
N ARG A 407 -16.40 -42.15 2.74
CA ARG A 407 -15.13 -42.88 2.94
C ARG A 407 -15.34 -44.33 3.37
N LYS A 408 -16.40 -44.62 4.13
CA LYS A 408 -16.73 -45.99 4.55
C LYS A 408 -17.06 -46.91 3.37
N MET A 409 -17.56 -46.38 2.25
CA MET A 409 -17.82 -47.16 1.03
C MET A 409 -16.54 -47.56 0.30
N ASN A 410 -15.39 -46.94 0.64
CA ASN A 410 -14.06 -47.25 0.09
C ASN A 410 -13.99 -47.17 -1.45
N LYS A 411 -14.72 -46.23 -2.05
CA LYS A 411 -14.72 -45.98 -3.49
C LYS A 411 -13.78 -44.82 -3.82
N ARG A 412 -12.66 -45.15 -4.47
CA ARG A 412 -11.61 -44.16 -4.81
C ARG A 412 -12.11 -42.99 -5.66
N SER A 413 -13.08 -43.23 -6.54
CA SER A 413 -13.68 -42.19 -7.41
C SER A 413 -14.51 -41.15 -6.67
N GLU A 414 -14.86 -41.39 -5.40
CA GLU A 414 -15.73 -40.53 -4.61
C GLU A 414 -15.00 -39.82 -3.47
N GLU A 415 -13.69 -40.09 -3.28
CA GLU A 415 -12.95 -39.51 -2.16
C GLU A 415 -12.86 -37.97 -2.24
N ASP A 416 -12.82 -37.40 -3.45
CA ASP A 416 -12.86 -35.95 -3.64
C ASP A 416 -14.15 -35.33 -3.12
N PHE A 417 -15.28 -36.05 -3.22
CA PHE A 417 -16.56 -35.56 -2.68
C PHE A 417 -16.51 -35.48 -1.15
N ALA A 418 -15.91 -36.47 -0.49
CA ALA A 418 -15.70 -36.41 0.96
C ALA A 418 -14.84 -35.20 1.36
N ASP A 419 -13.81 -34.90 0.58
CA ASP A 419 -12.91 -33.78 0.86
C ASP A 419 -13.56 -32.41 0.59
N ILE A 420 -14.37 -32.30 -0.47
CA ILE A 420 -15.17 -31.09 -0.76
C ILE A 420 -16.12 -30.78 0.41
N LEU A 421 -16.77 -31.79 0.99
CA LEU A 421 -17.68 -31.63 2.13
C LEU A 421 -16.94 -31.11 3.37
N GLU A 422 -15.77 -31.65 3.70
CA GLU A 422 -14.98 -31.17 4.84
C GLU A 422 -14.44 -29.75 4.64
N ILE A 423 -13.92 -29.46 3.44
CA ILE A 423 -13.48 -28.11 3.09
C ILE A 423 -14.64 -27.12 3.24
N LYS A 424 -15.82 -27.46 2.71
CA LYS A 424 -17.02 -26.61 2.84
C LYS A 424 -17.40 -26.40 4.30
N TYR A 425 -17.33 -27.43 5.12
CA TYR A 425 -17.59 -27.33 6.56
C TYR A 425 -16.64 -26.34 7.23
N PHE A 426 -15.33 -26.45 6.98
CA PHE A 426 -14.35 -25.52 7.53
C PHE A 426 -14.60 -24.07 7.08
N ILE A 427 -14.93 -23.85 5.80
CA ILE A 427 -15.29 -22.53 5.27
C ILE A 427 -16.51 -21.96 5.99
N MET A 428 -17.58 -22.76 6.15
CA MET A 428 -18.81 -22.32 6.83
C MET A 428 -18.56 -21.96 8.30
N LYS A 429 -17.63 -22.65 8.97
CA LYS A 429 -17.24 -22.35 10.36
C LYS A 429 -16.15 -21.27 10.46
N GLN A 430 -15.85 -20.56 9.38
CA GLN A 430 -14.79 -19.53 9.31
C GLN A 430 -13.39 -20.05 9.71
N ARG A 431 -13.16 -21.36 9.59
CA ARG A 431 -11.88 -22.04 9.86
C ARG A 431 -11.05 -22.13 8.57
N ILE A 432 -10.83 -20.97 7.95
CA ILE A 432 -10.13 -20.89 6.66
C ILE A 432 -8.74 -21.55 6.68
N PRO A 433 -7.89 -21.38 7.71
CA PRO A 433 -6.60 -22.07 7.76
C PRO A 433 -6.72 -23.60 7.69
N ASP A 434 -7.73 -24.17 8.33
CA ASP A 434 -7.98 -25.62 8.30
C ASP A 434 -8.47 -26.06 6.92
N ALA A 435 -9.35 -25.27 6.28
CA ALA A 435 -9.78 -25.52 4.91
C ALA A 435 -8.59 -25.52 3.93
N VAL A 436 -7.68 -24.56 4.06
CA VAL A 436 -6.46 -24.44 3.24
C VAL A 436 -5.54 -25.64 3.48
N SER A 437 -5.27 -25.99 4.73
CA SER A 437 -4.43 -27.15 5.09
C SER A 437 -4.99 -28.44 4.52
N PHE A 438 -6.31 -28.63 4.63
CA PHE A 438 -6.99 -29.80 4.12
C PHE A 438 -6.96 -29.85 2.59
N ALA A 439 -7.25 -28.72 1.92
CA ALA A 439 -7.19 -28.62 0.46
C ALA A 439 -5.79 -28.92 -0.10
N LYS A 440 -4.72 -28.44 0.55
CA LYS A 440 -3.34 -28.76 0.15
C LYS A 440 -3.08 -30.27 0.17
N LYS A 441 -3.55 -30.98 1.19
CA LYS A 441 -3.43 -32.45 1.28
C LYS A 441 -4.23 -33.13 0.17
N ALA A 442 -5.45 -32.67 -0.08
CA ALA A 442 -6.31 -33.22 -1.13
C ALA A 442 -5.71 -33.03 -2.54
N ILE A 443 -5.05 -31.89 -2.81
CA ILE A 443 -4.35 -31.62 -4.08
C ILE A 443 -3.21 -32.60 -4.35
N GLN A 444 -2.50 -33.08 -3.31
CA GLN A 444 -1.45 -34.08 -3.48
C GLN A 444 -2.01 -35.40 -4.04
N ARG A 445 -3.28 -35.72 -3.71
CA ARG A 445 -3.96 -36.89 -4.26
C ARG A 445 -4.57 -36.63 -5.63
N ASN A 446 -5.28 -35.51 -5.78
CA ASN A 446 -5.89 -35.12 -7.06
C ASN A 446 -5.62 -33.63 -7.38
N PRO A 447 -4.60 -33.34 -8.21
CA PRO A 447 -4.28 -31.98 -8.62
C PRO A 447 -5.22 -31.40 -9.70
N GLU A 448 -6.15 -32.19 -10.24
CA GLU A 448 -7.12 -31.73 -11.25
C GLU A 448 -8.46 -31.27 -10.64
N GLN A 449 -8.62 -31.36 -9.32
CA GLN A 449 -9.84 -30.93 -8.64
C GLN A 449 -9.81 -29.43 -8.30
N ALA A 450 -10.45 -28.62 -9.14
CA ALA A 450 -10.45 -27.16 -9.07
C ALA A 450 -10.96 -26.60 -7.72
N TYR A 451 -11.92 -27.26 -7.07
CA TYR A 451 -12.49 -26.75 -5.81
C TYR A 451 -11.47 -26.70 -4.66
N PHE A 452 -10.45 -27.57 -4.67
CA PHE A 452 -9.39 -27.53 -3.67
C PHE A 452 -8.55 -26.25 -3.79
N PHE A 453 -8.25 -25.83 -5.02
CA PHE A 453 -7.57 -24.56 -5.26
C PHE A 453 -8.42 -23.37 -4.82
N TYR A 454 -9.72 -23.38 -5.11
CA TYR A 454 -10.65 -22.34 -4.64
C TYR A 454 -10.57 -22.15 -3.11
N ALA A 455 -10.56 -23.23 -2.34
CA ALA A 455 -10.44 -23.13 -0.88
C ALA A 455 -9.14 -22.42 -0.43
N ILE A 456 -8.03 -22.65 -1.15
CA ILE A 456 -6.75 -21.98 -0.89
C ILE A 456 -6.85 -20.48 -1.20
N THR A 457 -7.60 -20.08 -2.24
CA THR A 457 -7.79 -18.66 -2.59
C THR A 457 -8.50 -17.84 -1.50
N LEU A 458 -9.14 -18.49 -0.53
CA LEU A 458 -9.80 -17.81 0.58
C LEU A 458 -8.82 -17.38 1.68
N SER A 459 -7.55 -17.79 1.61
CA SER A 459 -6.53 -17.40 2.59
C SER A 459 -6.28 -15.88 2.58
N ALA A 460 -5.73 -15.38 3.69
CA ALA A 460 -5.31 -13.98 3.81
C ALA A 460 -4.00 -13.68 3.07
N ASP A 461 -3.28 -14.72 2.65
CA ASP A 461 -2.04 -14.60 1.90
C ASP A 461 -2.36 -14.42 0.41
N ASN A 462 -2.23 -13.18 -0.07
CA ASN A 462 -2.50 -12.83 -1.46
C ASN A 462 -1.62 -13.59 -2.46
N VAL A 463 -0.36 -13.88 -2.09
CA VAL A 463 0.59 -14.58 -2.95
C VAL A 463 0.14 -16.02 -3.15
N GLN A 464 -0.16 -16.70 -2.05
CA GLN A 464 -0.68 -18.07 -2.09
C GLN A 464 -2.04 -18.13 -2.80
N GLY A 465 -2.93 -17.18 -2.50
CA GLY A 465 -4.26 -17.11 -3.08
C GLY A 465 -4.24 -16.92 -4.60
N LEU A 466 -3.41 -16.00 -5.10
CA LEU A 466 -3.25 -15.76 -6.54
C LEU A 466 -2.71 -17.01 -7.26
N ARG A 467 -1.65 -17.63 -6.73
CA ARG A 467 -1.11 -18.86 -7.32
C ARG A 467 -2.17 -19.95 -7.39
N ALA A 468 -2.90 -20.17 -6.29
CA ALA A 468 -3.94 -21.18 -6.25
C ALA A 468 -5.03 -20.89 -7.30
N ALA A 469 -5.47 -19.64 -7.43
CA ALA A 469 -6.46 -19.25 -8.42
C ALA A 469 -5.98 -19.55 -9.85
N LYS A 470 -4.76 -19.12 -10.22
CA LYS A 470 -4.19 -19.34 -11.55
C LYS A 470 -3.97 -20.83 -11.87
N LYS A 471 -3.56 -21.63 -10.89
CA LYS A 471 -3.42 -23.10 -11.07
C LYS A 471 -4.78 -23.78 -11.20
N GLY A 472 -5.73 -23.45 -10.35
CA GLY A 472 -7.07 -24.02 -10.38
C GLY A 472 -7.84 -23.70 -11.67
N LEU A 473 -7.64 -22.52 -12.24
CA LEU A 473 -8.22 -22.13 -13.54
C LEU A 473 -7.68 -22.96 -14.73
N LYS A 474 -6.54 -23.66 -14.55
CA LYS A 474 -5.97 -24.56 -15.57
C LYS A 474 -6.45 -26.01 -15.42
N CYS A 475 -7.19 -26.36 -14.37
CA CYS A 475 -7.73 -27.72 -14.18
C CYS A 475 -8.70 -28.08 -15.32
N LYS A 476 -8.63 -29.32 -15.82
CA LYS A 476 -9.47 -29.77 -16.95
C LYS A 476 -10.96 -29.84 -16.61
N MET A 477 -11.27 -30.19 -15.36
CA MET A 477 -12.65 -30.30 -14.87
C MET A 477 -12.93 -29.18 -13.88
N ILE A 478 -13.51 -28.10 -14.39
CA ILE A 478 -13.90 -26.96 -13.58
C ILE A 478 -15.37 -26.60 -13.86
N THR A 479 -16.15 -26.44 -12.79
CA THR A 479 -17.53 -25.97 -12.93
C THR A 479 -17.55 -24.46 -13.16
N PRO A 480 -18.56 -23.90 -13.84
CA PRO A 480 -18.68 -22.46 -14.03
C PRO A 480 -18.61 -21.67 -12.71
N PHE A 481 -19.25 -22.19 -11.65
CA PHE A 481 -19.21 -21.59 -10.32
C PHE A 481 -17.78 -21.46 -9.78
N VAL A 482 -17.01 -22.56 -9.78
CA VAL A 482 -15.64 -22.57 -9.26
C VAL A 482 -14.71 -21.71 -10.12
N MET A 483 -14.90 -21.72 -11.43
CA MET A 483 -14.16 -20.88 -12.38
C MET A 483 -14.33 -19.39 -12.06
N TYR A 484 -15.56 -18.89 -11.99
CA TYR A 484 -15.79 -17.48 -11.71
C TYR A 484 -15.37 -17.11 -10.28
N GLN A 485 -15.51 -18.00 -9.31
CA GLN A 485 -15.01 -17.73 -7.96
C GLN A 485 -13.49 -17.62 -7.88
N MET A 486 -12.74 -18.46 -8.60
CA MET A 486 -11.28 -18.29 -8.65
C MET A 486 -10.87 -17.06 -9.46
N MET A 487 -11.56 -16.77 -10.56
CA MET A 487 -11.27 -15.60 -11.39
C MET A 487 -11.47 -14.28 -10.62
N GLN A 488 -12.55 -14.11 -9.85
CA GLN A 488 -12.71 -12.89 -9.03
C GLN A 488 -11.61 -12.77 -7.95
N ARG A 489 -11.17 -13.90 -7.37
CA ARG A 489 -10.05 -13.90 -6.41
C ARG A 489 -8.72 -13.58 -7.09
N ALA A 490 -8.50 -14.08 -8.30
CA ALA A 490 -7.31 -13.76 -9.09
C ALA A 490 -7.22 -12.26 -9.37
N VAL A 491 -8.32 -11.63 -9.81
CA VAL A 491 -8.41 -10.17 -10.01
C VAL A 491 -8.05 -9.42 -8.72
N GLN A 492 -8.68 -9.80 -7.60
CA GLN A 492 -8.44 -9.12 -6.32
C GLN A 492 -6.99 -9.25 -5.86
N HIS A 493 -6.45 -10.48 -5.81
CA HIS A 493 -5.10 -10.71 -5.32
C HIS A 493 -4.03 -10.08 -6.21
N ALA A 494 -4.15 -10.22 -7.53
CA ALA A 494 -3.21 -9.61 -8.47
C ALA A 494 -3.32 -8.08 -8.47
N GLY A 495 -4.52 -7.51 -8.41
CA GLY A 495 -4.73 -6.07 -8.27
C GLY A 495 -4.09 -5.50 -7.00
N ASP A 496 -4.35 -6.12 -5.84
CA ASP A 496 -3.78 -5.71 -4.56
C ASP A 496 -2.24 -5.84 -4.55
N MET A 497 -1.70 -6.95 -5.08
CA MET A 497 -0.25 -7.18 -5.14
C MET A 497 0.46 -6.20 -6.08
N GLY A 498 -0.09 -5.97 -7.27
CA GLY A 498 0.48 -5.03 -8.24
C GLY A 498 0.55 -3.60 -7.68
N VAL A 499 -0.54 -3.14 -7.04
CA VAL A 499 -0.55 -1.84 -6.36
C VAL A 499 0.46 -1.81 -5.22
N LYS A 500 0.50 -2.84 -4.35
CA LYS A 500 1.42 -2.88 -3.20
C LYS A 500 2.88 -2.85 -3.64
N LEU A 501 3.28 -3.69 -4.60
CA LEU A 501 4.67 -3.77 -5.07
C LEU A 501 5.15 -2.46 -5.68
N LEU A 502 4.32 -1.79 -6.48
CA LEU A 502 4.68 -0.51 -7.09
C LEU A 502 4.65 0.65 -6.09
N GLN A 503 3.89 0.55 -5.00
CA GLN A 503 3.92 1.51 -3.88
C GLN A 503 5.17 1.41 -3.01
N ASP A 504 5.90 0.29 -3.06
CA ASP A 504 7.23 0.16 -2.45
C ASP A 504 8.31 0.96 -3.23
N MET A 505 7.89 1.68 -4.28
CA MET A 505 8.71 2.56 -5.12
C MET A 505 9.94 1.86 -5.75
N PRO A 506 9.79 0.68 -6.38
CA PRO A 506 10.90 0.03 -7.06
C PRO A 506 11.39 0.87 -8.25
N GLU A 507 12.69 0.80 -8.54
CA GLU A 507 13.24 1.48 -9.72
C GLU A 507 12.78 0.77 -11.01
N ALA A 508 12.58 1.54 -12.08
CA ALA A 508 12.19 0.97 -13.37
C ALA A 508 13.24 -0.03 -13.86
N GLY A 509 12.80 -1.24 -14.23
CA GLY A 509 13.66 -2.36 -14.60
C GLY A 509 14.11 -3.25 -13.44
N GLU A 510 13.78 -2.92 -12.18
CA GLU A 510 13.89 -3.89 -11.09
C GLU A 510 12.82 -4.97 -11.24
N GLN A 511 13.15 -6.21 -10.82
CA GLN A 511 12.23 -7.34 -10.88
C GLN A 511 10.86 -7.04 -10.23
N LYS A 512 10.85 -6.39 -9.05
CA LYS A 512 9.61 -6.00 -8.36
C LYS A 512 8.74 -5.02 -9.16
N TRP A 513 9.38 -4.16 -9.95
CA TRP A 513 8.68 -3.21 -10.80
C TRP A 513 8.00 -3.94 -11.97
N GLU A 514 8.72 -4.86 -12.63
CA GLU A 514 8.18 -5.69 -13.72
C GLU A 514 7.05 -6.60 -13.21
N GLU A 515 7.26 -7.29 -12.09
CA GLU A 515 6.25 -8.13 -11.43
C GLU A 515 4.99 -7.33 -11.07
N GLY A 516 5.15 -6.13 -10.51
CA GLY A 516 4.03 -5.26 -10.15
C GLY A 516 3.16 -4.92 -11.35
N ILE A 517 3.77 -4.61 -12.50
CA ILE A 517 3.05 -4.34 -13.76
C ILE A 517 2.38 -5.62 -14.27
N ALA A 518 3.09 -6.75 -14.30
CA ALA A 518 2.56 -8.03 -14.75
C ALA A 518 1.30 -8.43 -13.96
N PHE A 519 1.28 -8.23 -12.64
CA PHE A 519 0.10 -8.50 -11.82
C PHE A 519 -1.09 -7.61 -12.18
N LEU A 520 -0.88 -6.31 -12.43
CA LEU A 520 -1.97 -5.40 -12.81
C LEU A 520 -2.56 -5.75 -14.17
N MET A 521 -1.72 -6.11 -15.14
CA MET A 521 -2.18 -6.54 -16.47
C MET A 521 -2.96 -7.85 -16.37
N SER A 522 -2.42 -8.82 -15.62
CA SER A 522 -3.11 -10.09 -15.36
C SER A 522 -4.47 -9.89 -14.67
N ALA A 523 -4.54 -8.95 -13.72
CA ALA A 523 -5.80 -8.59 -13.06
C ALA A 523 -6.80 -7.97 -14.03
N LEU A 524 -6.35 -7.12 -14.97
CA LEU A 524 -7.22 -6.50 -15.96
C LEU A 524 -7.78 -7.54 -16.93
N ASP A 525 -6.96 -8.46 -17.42
CA ASP A 525 -7.37 -9.52 -18.33
C ASP A 525 -8.38 -10.48 -17.68
N ASP A 526 -8.11 -10.91 -16.44
CA ASP A 526 -9.06 -11.71 -15.68
C ASP A 526 -10.36 -10.96 -15.41
N ALA A 527 -10.28 -9.65 -15.10
CA ALA A 527 -11.47 -8.84 -14.82
C ALA A 527 -12.33 -8.66 -16.08
N LYS A 528 -11.68 -8.49 -17.23
CA LYS A 528 -12.36 -8.43 -18.53
C LYS A 528 -13.04 -9.76 -18.86
N ALA A 529 -12.31 -10.88 -18.78
CA ALA A 529 -12.85 -12.21 -19.02
C ALA A 529 -14.02 -12.53 -18.08
N TYR A 530 -13.93 -12.09 -16.81
CA TYR A 530 -15.00 -12.24 -15.83
C TYR A 530 -16.24 -11.44 -16.23
N VAL A 531 -16.07 -10.14 -16.53
CA VAL A 531 -17.17 -9.25 -16.91
C VAL A 531 -17.92 -9.77 -18.14
N GLU A 532 -17.17 -10.30 -19.11
CA GLU A 532 -17.68 -10.88 -20.37
C GLU A 532 -18.37 -12.24 -20.15
N GLY A 533 -17.79 -13.12 -19.33
CA GLY A 533 -18.25 -14.50 -19.21
C GLY A 533 -19.25 -14.76 -18.09
N ALA A 534 -19.09 -14.10 -16.93
CA ALA A 534 -19.82 -14.44 -15.71
C ALA A 534 -21.32 -14.10 -15.81
N PRO A 535 -22.18 -14.79 -15.03
CA PRO A 535 -23.60 -14.46 -14.96
C PRO A 535 -23.83 -12.98 -14.64
N PRO A 536 -24.79 -12.31 -15.31
CA PRO A 536 -25.04 -10.89 -15.11
C PRO A 536 -25.52 -10.55 -13.69
N ASP A 537 -26.10 -11.53 -13.00
CA ASP A 537 -26.59 -11.47 -11.63
C ASP A 537 -25.59 -12.01 -10.60
N ASN A 538 -24.36 -12.35 -10.99
CA ASN A 538 -23.34 -12.81 -10.06
C ASN A 538 -23.00 -11.70 -9.04
N ARG A 539 -23.06 -12.05 -7.75
CA ARG A 539 -22.82 -11.11 -6.64
C ARG A 539 -21.46 -10.40 -6.69
N HIS A 540 -20.43 -11.04 -7.25
CA HIS A 540 -19.07 -10.50 -7.33
C HIS A 540 -18.84 -9.63 -8.57
N MET A 541 -19.81 -9.54 -9.50
CA MET A 541 -19.75 -8.65 -10.67
C MET A 541 -19.46 -7.20 -10.29
N LYS A 542 -19.97 -6.75 -9.13
CA LYS A 542 -19.69 -5.41 -8.58
C LYS A 542 -18.21 -5.22 -8.26
N ASN A 543 -17.63 -6.09 -7.44
CA ASN A 543 -16.23 -5.97 -7.01
C ASN A 543 -15.26 -6.10 -8.19
N VAL A 544 -15.50 -7.09 -9.07
CA VAL A 544 -14.69 -7.25 -10.28
C VAL A 544 -14.88 -6.07 -11.23
N GLY A 545 -16.10 -5.55 -11.37
CA GLY A 545 -16.37 -4.34 -12.15
C GLY A 545 -15.67 -3.10 -11.60
N TYR A 546 -15.55 -2.95 -10.26
CA TYR A 546 -14.81 -1.85 -9.67
C TYR A 546 -13.31 -1.92 -10.03
N TRP A 547 -12.71 -3.11 -9.91
CA TRP A 547 -11.35 -3.36 -10.35
C TRP A 547 -11.18 -3.12 -11.85
N TYR A 548 -12.07 -3.66 -12.68
CA TYR A 548 -12.03 -3.48 -14.13
C TYR A 548 -11.98 -2.00 -14.53
N VAL A 549 -12.86 -1.18 -13.94
CA VAL A 549 -12.89 0.27 -14.19
C VAL A 549 -11.59 0.93 -13.73
N LEU A 550 -11.16 0.68 -12.49
CA LEU A 550 -9.94 1.29 -11.93
C LEU A 550 -8.68 0.87 -12.69
N LEU A 551 -8.55 -0.41 -13.04
CA LEU A 551 -7.43 -0.95 -13.82
C LEU A 551 -7.44 -0.42 -15.25
N THR A 552 -8.61 -0.29 -15.88
CA THR A 552 -8.70 0.35 -17.20
C THR A 552 -8.23 1.81 -17.13
N MET A 553 -8.64 2.55 -16.09
CA MET A 553 -8.18 3.92 -15.85
C MET A 553 -6.67 4.01 -15.58
N LEU A 554 -6.12 3.00 -14.92
CA LEU A 554 -4.70 2.91 -14.57
C LEU A 554 -3.83 2.51 -15.76
N ILE A 555 -4.30 1.61 -16.62
CA ILE A 555 -3.48 0.97 -17.66
C ILE A 555 -3.61 1.73 -18.99
N ASN A 556 -4.81 2.22 -19.33
CA ASN A 556 -5.06 2.89 -20.61
C ASN A 556 -4.70 4.38 -20.55
N GLU A 557 -3.69 4.79 -21.32
CA GLU A 557 -3.19 6.17 -21.36
C GLU A 557 -4.14 7.12 -22.12
N ASP A 558 -4.88 6.57 -23.09
CA ASP A 558 -5.66 7.29 -24.09
C ASP A 558 -7.16 7.33 -23.75
N LEU A 559 -7.49 7.51 -22.46
CA LEU A 559 -8.87 7.70 -22.03
C LEU A 559 -9.35 9.12 -22.28
N SER A 560 -10.56 9.22 -22.82
CA SER A 560 -11.24 10.49 -22.97
C SER A 560 -11.60 11.11 -21.61
N PRO A 561 -11.61 12.44 -21.46
CA PRO A 561 -11.96 13.10 -20.20
C PRO A 561 -13.37 12.78 -19.67
N ASP A 562 -14.30 12.40 -20.56
CA ASP A 562 -15.66 11.97 -20.24
C ASP A 562 -15.80 10.45 -20.04
N LEU A 563 -14.67 9.71 -20.11
CA LEU A 563 -14.61 8.26 -19.96
C LEU A 563 -15.56 7.54 -20.92
N ARG A 564 -15.72 8.05 -22.15
CA ARG A 564 -16.60 7.47 -23.16
C ARG A 564 -16.25 6.01 -23.45
N GLU A 565 -14.97 5.65 -23.38
CA GLU A 565 -14.48 4.29 -23.56
C GLU A 565 -14.98 3.32 -22.49
N LEU A 566 -15.43 3.82 -21.34
CA LEU A 566 -16.06 3.06 -20.26
C LEU A 566 -17.59 3.17 -20.25
N SER A 567 -18.16 4.07 -21.04
CA SER A 567 -19.58 4.43 -21.02
C SER A 567 -20.33 4.18 -22.34
N VAL A 568 -19.69 3.65 -23.40
CA VAL A 568 -20.33 3.46 -24.71
C VAL A 568 -21.64 2.69 -24.59
N SER A 569 -22.73 3.46 -24.64
CA SER A 569 -24.12 3.04 -24.65
C SER A 569 -24.43 2.31 -25.94
N ALA A 570 -25.06 1.14 -25.80
CA ALA A 570 -25.57 0.30 -26.87
C ALA A 570 -26.80 0.89 -27.58
N THR A 571 -26.75 2.15 -27.99
CA THR A 571 -27.82 2.79 -28.76
C THR A 571 -27.42 2.90 -30.21
N GLY A 572 -27.56 1.80 -30.96
CA GLY A 572 -27.61 1.86 -32.42
C GLY A 572 -27.18 0.62 -33.19
N ARG A 573 -28.07 -0.40 -33.23
CA ARG A 573 -28.15 -1.50 -34.24
C ARG A 573 -27.22 -2.72 -34.06
N ILE A 574 -27.86 -3.82 -33.61
CA ILE A 574 -27.79 -5.20 -34.13
C ILE A 574 -26.42 -5.61 -34.71
N LEU A 575 -25.47 -5.96 -33.85
CA LEU A 575 -24.44 -6.94 -34.17
C LEU A 575 -24.30 -7.93 -33.00
N PRO A 576 -24.47 -9.25 -33.20
CA PRO A 576 -24.67 -10.19 -32.08
C PRO A 576 -23.42 -10.58 -31.28
N PHE A 577 -22.24 -9.98 -31.51
CA PHE A 577 -20.98 -10.55 -30.99
C PHE A 577 -19.89 -9.54 -30.55
N LEU A 578 -20.17 -8.23 -30.48
CA LEU A 578 -19.19 -7.18 -30.13
C LEU A 578 -19.71 -6.21 -29.07
N PHE A 579 -20.34 -6.73 -28.02
CA PHE A 579 -20.86 -5.95 -26.90
C PHE A 579 -19.88 -5.94 -25.71
N PHE A 580 -19.91 -4.87 -24.92
CA PHE A 580 -19.21 -4.66 -23.63
C PHE A 580 -17.91 -3.84 -23.62
N LYS A 581 -17.93 -2.66 -24.23
CA LYS A 581 -17.09 -1.50 -23.84
C LYS A 581 -17.71 -0.65 -22.70
N ALA A 582 -18.60 -1.18 -21.87
CA ALA A 582 -19.38 -0.38 -20.92
C ALA A 582 -19.24 -0.86 -19.47
N GLY A 583 -18.02 -0.83 -18.92
CA GLY A 583 -17.76 -1.23 -17.53
C GLY A 583 -18.67 -0.52 -16.53
N LEU A 584 -19.03 0.75 -16.78
CA LEU A 584 -19.95 1.51 -15.94
C LEU A 584 -21.41 1.03 -16.05
N GLU A 585 -21.87 0.65 -17.24
CA GLU A 585 -23.22 0.10 -17.42
C GLU A 585 -23.32 -1.29 -16.79
N ARG A 586 -22.26 -2.11 -16.89
CA ARG A 586 -22.21 -3.41 -16.20
C ARG A 586 -22.31 -3.24 -14.69
N LEU A 587 -21.64 -2.23 -14.11
CA LEU A 587 -21.75 -1.92 -12.69
C LEU A 587 -23.16 -1.46 -12.30
N LYS A 588 -23.79 -0.58 -13.09
CA LYS A 588 -25.20 -0.17 -12.86
C LYS A 588 -26.13 -1.37 -12.88
N LEU A 589 -25.96 -2.28 -13.85
CA LEU A 589 -26.74 -3.50 -13.95
C LEU A 589 -26.53 -4.42 -12.74
N ALA A 590 -25.28 -4.62 -12.32
CA ALA A 590 -24.96 -5.41 -11.14
C ALA A 590 -25.58 -4.81 -9.86
N ASP A 591 -25.59 -3.47 -9.74
CA ASP A 591 -26.26 -2.76 -8.65
C ASP A 591 -27.79 -2.99 -8.68
N GLN A 592 -28.42 -3.02 -9.86
CA GLN A 592 -29.85 -3.32 -10.01
C GLN A 592 -30.19 -4.77 -9.61
N PHE A 593 -29.40 -5.75 -10.05
CA PHE A 593 -29.59 -7.15 -9.61
C PHE A 593 -29.44 -7.28 -8.09
N SER A 594 -28.42 -6.63 -7.52
CA SER A 594 -28.16 -6.63 -6.08
C SER A 594 -29.34 -6.03 -5.29
N GLN A 595 -29.88 -4.89 -5.74
CA GLN A 595 -31.07 -4.27 -5.15
C GLN A 595 -32.30 -5.17 -5.26
N PHE A 596 -32.49 -5.79 -6.43
CA PHE A 596 -33.60 -6.71 -6.67
C PHE A 596 -33.60 -7.86 -5.65
N ILE A 597 -32.46 -8.51 -5.43
CA ILE A 597 -32.32 -9.61 -4.46
C ILE A 597 -32.30 -9.17 -2.98
N GLY A 598 -32.52 -7.88 -2.70
CA GLY A 598 -32.59 -7.33 -1.34
C GLY A 598 -31.23 -7.12 -0.66
N VAL A 599 -30.16 -7.06 -1.45
CA VAL A 599 -28.77 -6.90 -1.01
C VAL A 599 -28.28 -5.57 -1.56
N PRO A 600 -28.54 -4.42 -0.90
CA PRO A 600 -28.08 -3.14 -1.41
C PRO A 600 -26.55 -3.17 -1.55
N PRO A 601 -25.99 -2.72 -2.69
CA PRO A 601 -24.54 -2.66 -2.88
C PRO A 601 -23.86 -1.93 -1.71
N PRO A 602 -22.91 -2.55 -0.99
CA PRO A 602 -22.25 -1.92 0.13
C PRO A 602 -21.31 -0.80 -0.34
N LYS A 603 -20.99 0.13 0.56
CA LYS A 603 -20.01 1.19 0.33
C LYS A 603 -18.59 0.69 0.64
N THR A 604 -18.08 -0.26 -0.11
CA THR A 604 -16.71 -0.76 0.13
C THR A 604 -15.64 0.27 -0.27
N ASN A 605 -14.41 0.13 0.26
CA ASN A 605 -13.26 0.97 -0.12
C ASN A 605 -13.10 1.09 -1.63
N LEU A 606 -13.12 -0.06 -2.30
CA LEU A 606 -12.90 -0.17 -3.73
C LEU A 606 -14.02 0.51 -4.51
N ARG A 607 -15.28 0.36 -4.08
CA ARG A 607 -16.41 1.03 -4.71
C ARG A 607 -16.30 2.55 -4.59
N LEU A 608 -16.04 3.06 -3.38
CA LEU A 608 -15.93 4.49 -3.13
C LEU A 608 -14.74 5.09 -3.91
N ALA A 609 -13.62 4.38 -3.97
CA ALA A 609 -12.48 4.76 -4.81
C ALA A 609 -12.83 4.80 -6.29
N GLN A 610 -13.52 3.78 -6.80
CA GLN A 610 -13.99 3.73 -8.19
C GLN A 610 -14.95 4.88 -8.52
N GLN A 611 -15.97 5.10 -7.67
CA GLN A 611 -16.93 6.18 -7.86
C GLN A 611 -16.24 7.56 -7.81
N SER A 612 -15.30 7.74 -6.89
CA SER A 612 -14.48 8.94 -6.78
C SER A 612 -13.64 9.17 -8.03
N ALA A 613 -12.94 8.14 -8.51
CA ALA A 613 -12.10 8.23 -9.69
C ALA A 613 -12.92 8.67 -10.91
N VAL A 614 -14.04 8.00 -11.15
CA VAL A 614 -14.94 8.33 -12.28
C VAL A 614 -15.54 9.74 -12.15
N LYS A 615 -16.07 10.08 -10.97
CA LYS A 615 -16.68 11.39 -10.72
C LYS A 615 -15.70 12.55 -10.94
N HIS A 616 -14.45 12.37 -10.51
CA HIS A 616 -13.45 13.44 -10.54
C HIS A 616 -12.59 13.45 -11.80
N PHE A 617 -12.66 12.43 -12.67
CA PHE A 617 -11.74 12.24 -13.79
C PHE A 617 -11.63 13.44 -14.75
N SER A 618 -12.76 13.99 -15.19
CA SER A 618 -12.79 15.13 -16.12
C SER A 618 -12.16 16.38 -15.51
N GLY A 619 -12.56 16.72 -14.27
CA GLY A 619 -12.03 17.87 -13.54
C GLY A 619 -10.54 17.71 -13.21
N ALA A 620 -10.15 16.51 -12.76
CA ALA A 620 -8.77 16.13 -12.50
C ALA A 620 -7.87 16.29 -13.73
N THR A 621 -8.32 15.78 -14.88
CA THR A 621 -7.59 15.90 -16.15
C THR A 621 -7.41 17.37 -16.52
N LYS A 622 -8.48 18.17 -16.45
CA LYS A 622 -8.42 19.60 -16.77
C LYS A 622 -7.47 20.37 -15.84
N GLU A 623 -7.45 20.02 -14.56
CA GLU A 623 -6.71 20.76 -13.54
C GLU A 623 -5.23 20.37 -13.45
N PHE A 624 -4.91 19.08 -13.57
CA PHE A 624 -3.59 18.55 -13.22
C PHE A 624 -2.88 17.74 -14.32
N SER A 625 -3.47 17.52 -15.52
CA SER A 625 -2.79 16.72 -16.56
C SER A 625 -1.40 17.27 -16.91
N ARG A 626 -1.28 18.59 -17.03
CA ARG A 626 -0.01 19.28 -17.31
C ARG A 626 1.07 18.98 -16.27
N VAL A 627 0.68 18.83 -14.99
CA VAL A 627 1.62 18.53 -13.90
C VAL A 627 2.26 17.16 -14.14
N PHE A 628 1.44 16.14 -14.40
CA PHE A 628 1.92 14.78 -14.65
C PHE A 628 2.63 14.64 -16.00
N GLU A 629 2.18 15.33 -17.05
CA GLU A 629 2.92 15.41 -18.32
C GLU A 629 4.33 15.99 -18.13
N THR A 630 4.47 16.97 -17.23
CA THR A 630 5.77 17.57 -16.91
C THR A 630 6.63 16.59 -16.12
N LEU A 631 6.05 15.89 -15.14
CA LEU A 631 6.75 14.83 -14.40
C LEU A 631 7.26 13.73 -15.33
N ASP A 632 6.43 13.27 -16.25
CA ASP A 632 6.74 12.19 -17.18
C ASP A 632 7.89 12.59 -18.13
N LYS A 633 7.92 13.85 -18.58
CA LYS A 633 9.04 14.39 -19.39
C LYS A 633 10.35 14.39 -18.60
N GLU A 634 10.33 14.78 -17.33
CA GLU A 634 11.51 14.84 -16.47
C GLU A 634 12.02 13.47 -16.00
N LYS A 635 11.16 12.46 -15.91
CA LYS A 635 11.55 11.08 -15.59
C LYS A 635 12.22 10.36 -16.77
N GLY A 636 12.02 10.84 -18.00
CA GLY A 636 12.63 10.25 -19.20
C GLY A 636 12.06 8.86 -19.54
N LYS A 637 12.78 8.06 -20.32
CA LYS A 637 12.33 6.75 -20.88
C LYS A 637 12.07 5.63 -19.84
N GLY A 638 12.06 5.90 -18.54
CA GLY A 638 11.59 4.96 -17.51
C GLY A 638 10.10 4.59 -17.61
N THR A 639 9.43 5.07 -18.66
CA THR A 639 8.02 4.93 -19.01
C THR A 639 7.76 3.87 -20.07
N LEU A 640 8.76 3.09 -20.49
CA LEU A 640 8.52 2.03 -21.47
C LEU A 640 7.67 0.95 -20.80
N VAL A 641 6.46 0.75 -21.30
CA VAL A 641 5.66 -0.44 -20.99
C VAL A 641 6.54 -1.64 -21.32
N PRO A 642 6.83 -2.52 -20.34
CA PRO A 642 7.61 -3.71 -20.61
C PRO A 642 6.95 -4.53 -21.73
N ASP A 643 7.74 -5.26 -22.49
CA ASP A 643 7.21 -6.12 -23.55
C ASP A 643 6.19 -7.12 -22.95
N GLN A 644 5.00 -7.21 -23.55
CA GLN A 644 3.91 -8.03 -23.01
C GLN A 644 4.32 -9.50 -22.90
N SER A 645 5.02 -10.03 -23.91
CA SER A 645 5.53 -11.40 -23.87
C SER A 645 6.45 -11.63 -22.68
N LYS A 646 7.34 -10.66 -22.40
CA LYS A 646 8.24 -10.73 -21.26
C LYS A 646 7.47 -10.72 -19.92
N LEU A 647 6.45 -9.87 -19.77
CA LEU A 647 5.64 -9.83 -18.56
C LEU A 647 4.88 -11.13 -18.30
N ASP A 648 4.36 -11.74 -19.35
CA ASP A 648 3.67 -13.03 -19.27
C ASP A 648 4.63 -14.17 -18.87
N ASP A 649 5.86 -14.13 -19.40
CA ASP A 649 6.95 -15.06 -19.05
C ASP A 649 7.41 -14.87 -17.59
N ASP A 650 7.63 -13.62 -17.15
CA ASP A 650 8.04 -13.28 -15.79
C ASP A 650 6.97 -13.70 -14.77
N LEU A 651 5.69 -13.44 -15.07
CA LEU A 651 4.58 -13.89 -14.23
C LEU A 651 4.52 -15.42 -14.16
N SER A 652 4.74 -16.11 -15.28
CA SER A 652 4.75 -17.57 -15.32
C SER A 652 5.90 -18.14 -14.51
N ALA A 653 7.11 -17.59 -14.67
CA ALA A 653 8.29 -17.96 -13.89
C ALA A 653 8.07 -17.73 -12.40
N TRP A 654 7.51 -16.59 -12.01
CA TRP A 654 7.17 -16.28 -10.62
C TRP A 654 6.13 -17.28 -10.03
N LEU A 655 5.14 -17.67 -10.82
CA LEU A 655 4.13 -18.66 -10.42
C LEU A 655 4.75 -20.06 -10.24
N GLU A 656 5.78 -20.40 -11.01
CA GLU A 656 6.51 -21.67 -10.98
C GLU A 656 7.56 -21.77 -9.86
N ASP A 657 8.29 -20.68 -9.58
CA ASP A 657 9.44 -20.70 -8.67
C ASP A 657 9.07 -20.94 -7.19
N MET A 658 7.93 -20.43 -6.71
CA MET A 658 7.53 -20.77 -5.33
C MET A 658 6.80 -22.12 -5.25
N LYS A 659 7.52 -23.11 -4.71
CA LYS A 659 6.94 -24.35 -4.21
C LYS A 659 5.90 -24.05 -3.12
N LEU A 660 4.79 -24.78 -3.10
CA LEU A 660 3.70 -24.63 -2.11
C LEU A 660 4.08 -25.06 -0.67
N GLU A 661 5.37 -25.28 -0.41
CA GLU A 661 5.91 -25.73 0.87
C GLU A 661 5.79 -24.64 1.94
N ASP A 662 5.76 -25.09 3.20
CA ASP A 662 5.14 -24.43 4.34
C ASP A 662 5.65 -23.01 4.62
N GLY A 663 4.96 -22.01 4.05
CA GLY A 663 4.39 -20.83 4.72
C GLY A 663 5.27 -19.91 5.57
N THR A 664 6.54 -20.19 5.79
CA THR A 664 7.45 -19.37 6.59
C THR A 664 8.30 -18.51 5.65
N PHE A 665 7.65 -17.57 4.97
CA PHE A 665 8.36 -16.40 4.50
C PHE A 665 8.52 -15.46 5.70
N GLU A 666 9.72 -15.43 6.29
CA GLU A 666 10.13 -14.27 7.07
C GLU A 666 10.25 -13.08 6.10
N GLU A 667 9.12 -12.42 5.81
CA GLU A 667 9.14 -11.07 5.25
C GLU A 667 9.86 -10.20 6.27
N THR A 668 11.15 -9.98 6.03
CA THR A 668 11.85 -8.84 6.61
C THR A 668 11.21 -7.60 6.01
N VAL A 669 10.13 -7.14 6.64
CA VAL A 669 9.52 -5.82 6.42
C VAL A 669 10.51 -4.77 6.93
N GLY A 670 11.64 -4.66 6.25
CA GLY A 670 12.53 -3.54 6.39
C GLY A 670 11.77 -2.35 5.81
N CYS A 671 11.50 -1.34 6.64
CA CYS A 671 11.12 -0.01 6.20
C CYS A 671 12.24 0.57 5.32
N ARG A 672 12.37 0.08 4.08
CA ARG A 672 13.16 0.72 3.05
C ARG A 672 12.28 1.82 2.51
N ALA A 673 12.46 3.03 3.05
CA ALA A 673 12.21 4.22 2.26
C ALA A 673 13.17 4.17 1.07
N ALA A 674 12.76 3.48 0.00
CA ALA A 674 13.47 3.38 -1.26
C ALA A 674 13.41 4.75 -1.95
N SER A 675 14.25 5.66 -1.48
CA SER A 675 14.42 6.97 -2.10
C SER A 675 15.35 6.82 -3.29
N GLY A 676 14.82 6.35 -4.43
CA GLY A 676 15.39 6.54 -5.78
C GLY A 676 15.33 8.01 -6.21
N ARG A 677 15.72 8.92 -5.32
CA ARG A 677 15.67 10.37 -5.52
C ARG A 677 16.91 10.83 -6.24
N ALA A 678 16.76 11.85 -7.09
CA ALA A 678 17.88 12.57 -7.69
C ALA A 678 18.96 12.80 -6.63
N LYS A 679 20.14 12.21 -6.82
CA LYS A 679 21.29 12.38 -5.93
C LYS A 679 21.65 13.86 -5.95
N VAL A 680 21.08 14.63 -5.03
CA VAL A 680 21.74 15.84 -4.56
C VAL A 680 23.09 15.34 -4.05
N ASN A 681 24.15 15.78 -4.70
CA ASN A 681 25.51 15.22 -4.62
C ASN A 681 26.19 15.51 -3.26
N THR A 682 25.48 15.24 -2.16
CA THR A 682 25.96 15.28 -0.78
C THR A 682 26.46 13.90 -0.31
N ASP A 683 26.16 12.82 -1.05
CA ASP A 683 26.46 11.43 -0.69
C ASP A 683 27.87 10.97 -1.10
N ARG A 684 28.91 11.72 -0.71
CA ARG A 684 30.31 11.21 -0.79
C ARG A 684 30.71 10.37 0.42
N ILE A 685 29.87 10.27 1.45
CA ILE A 685 30.20 9.60 2.71
C ILE A 685 29.53 8.23 2.82
N THR A 686 30.31 7.16 2.74
CA THR A 686 29.82 5.80 3.02
C THR A 686 29.74 5.57 4.54
N LEU A 687 28.55 5.74 5.11
CA LEU A 687 28.23 5.41 6.50
C LEU A 687 27.73 3.97 6.62
N TYR A 688 27.83 3.39 7.83
CA TYR A 688 27.12 2.15 8.10
C TYR A 688 25.62 2.41 8.10
N ARG A 689 24.84 1.45 7.61
CA ARG A 689 23.39 1.49 7.72
C ARG A 689 22.96 0.43 8.72
N CYS A 690 22.04 0.79 9.61
CA CYS A 690 21.43 -0.18 10.51
C CYS A 690 20.76 -1.30 9.70
N SER A 691 21.04 -2.55 10.03
CA SER A 691 20.42 -3.69 9.33
C SER A 691 18.90 -3.80 9.55
N TRP A 692 18.37 -3.14 10.58
CA TRP A 692 16.94 -3.14 10.90
C TRP A 692 16.21 -1.92 10.32
N CYS A 693 16.63 -0.71 10.70
CA CYS A 693 15.94 0.53 10.32
C CYS A 693 16.57 1.29 9.13
N GLY A 694 17.70 0.82 8.59
CA GLY A 694 18.38 1.44 7.44
C GLY A 694 19.07 2.79 7.71
N ASN A 695 18.93 3.33 8.93
CA ASN A 695 19.48 4.64 9.30
C ASN A 695 21.02 4.65 9.22
N PRO A 696 21.59 5.71 8.62
CA PRO A 696 23.04 5.87 8.53
C PRO A 696 23.67 6.26 9.89
N SER A 697 24.81 5.65 10.22
CA SER A 697 25.64 6.03 11.37
C SER A 697 27.13 5.75 11.11
N ALA A 698 28.00 6.60 11.64
CA ALA A 698 29.45 6.43 11.64
C ALA A 698 29.91 5.40 12.67
N VAL A 699 29.14 5.20 13.74
CA VAL A 699 29.53 4.44 14.94
C VAL A 699 28.72 3.16 15.17
N LEU A 700 27.47 3.08 14.70
CA LEU A 700 26.61 1.90 14.89
C LEU A 700 26.29 1.18 13.57
N ARG A 701 26.24 -0.16 13.64
CA ARG A 701 25.76 -1.04 12.56
C ARG A 701 24.36 -1.61 12.81
N LYS A 702 23.87 -1.50 14.05
CA LYS A 702 22.55 -1.94 14.52
C LYS A 702 22.09 -0.94 15.58
N CYS A 703 20.81 -0.56 15.56
CA CYS A 703 20.18 0.32 16.53
C CYS A 703 19.63 -0.47 17.71
#